data_AF-A0A355H5S8-F1
#
_entry.id   AF-A0A355H5S8-F1
#
_cell.length_a   1.000
_cell.length_b   1.000
_cell.length_c   1.000
_cell.angle_alpha   90.00
_cell.angle_beta   90.00
_cell.angle_gamma   90.00
#
_symmetry.space_group_name_H-M   'P 1'
#
loop_
_entity.id
_entity.type
_entity.pdbx_description
1 polymer ?
#
loop_
_entity_poly.entity_id
_entity_poly.type
_entity_poly.pdbx_seq_one_letter_code
_entity_poly.pdbx_strand_id
1 'polypeptide(L)'
;MEDKTRLIEVAFPMKQASVASVHEKNVRPGHISTLHIWPARRPLAACRAALLATLLPDPGDPVKRQELLDRIGGAVVMKNVKSTDDDGVSVNEEKEGLLDGVLAWGQENSPDMDEFRKMILDAYGGKAPKVLDPFAGGGAIPLEAMRLGCDVTAADLNPVAWLILKCTLDYPSWFAGKKWPLPDFVKEWPDFIEDLHMGKIKKRKGTATRPFFDPSQPQLFTMPDADLAWHVRAWGRWVLERARADLAARYPVIDGEPTVAYLWARTARDKMPPYGRIPLLKTFWLCKKSGRRSAFMPVPKQDGTGVDFKLLDELFFAGGMKKLYEQYPHLKAWDVTEENLNDFLNKGTMNRAGVWSPCTGRPGIIALTMDDLRRQGQQGLLGTQMTVVVVEAKKPGKKTTYKKYRLPEEKELKAAEVEIEDLDEVFKDIPFGIPDEPTPTGGGSGASRAFSLHNYGIKKWREMFTSRQLLAMGVFVRHTRQAIDQIALDNRPDAKEKAEVIGAYLGILLGKFVDYFSSLCLWSGYNDEVLHTFSRFAFPMNWDFAEANPFTESSRFYVGGIEIASKVIDHLLKVQRFALSPDIIRKSALSESSSVIKDIIITDPPYYDAIPYSDLMDYFYIWLRRTYMASPIEEKMSFIEPLAPKWEKEKDDGELIDDELRFDGDREKSKRNYENGMARSFKNAFNGLESNGRMVIVFANKSVDAWETLIGALIKGGAIVTASWPIQTERTGRLRSNSSAALASSVWIVCRKRDKFAQPGWEEMVLDDMRRKLFEPREALGNKNILQYYFDLGIRGPDFIWAALGPALEAYSAHPYVKKTAGGIMEASEFLKEVRRLVLQFSLGELPGFRDIQQTTQGRGEGVDLDPVTQYYLLHRAYFGLDPAPAGACILYANACGKNETELKMVWHIIEQGGKSKKGRPSATDANPEDEESESKGNEYRLLSWRERVGCDDLGEARGGLTPPLIDRLHRLMCLFEKNRITDVQQLFDTWALASEKAFAPLLQAVRELALRDKDDTERRIAEALASQLKVTKRTVLENQTVTHDINDYKQESSLQGEEDKK
;
A
#
# COMPACT_ATOMS: atom_id res chain seq x y z
N MET A 1 -4.56 -36.81 -15.84
CA MET A 1 -5.51 -35.98 -15.09
C MET A 1 -6.36 -35.28 -16.14
N GLU A 2 -7.68 -35.51 -16.18
CA GLU A 2 -8.56 -34.79 -17.10
C GLU A 2 -8.45 -33.28 -16.83
N ASP A 3 -8.35 -32.46 -17.89
CA ASP A 3 -8.28 -31.00 -17.72
C ASP A 3 -9.65 -30.44 -17.28
N LYS A 4 -9.87 -30.43 -15.97
CA LYS A 4 -11.06 -29.81 -15.38
C LYS A 4 -10.86 -28.32 -15.22
N THR A 5 -11.84 -27.52 -15.63
CA THR A 5 -11.91 -26.08 -15.36
C THR A 5 -11.73 -25.82 -13.86
N ARG A 6 -10.91 -24.83 -13.50
CA ARG A 6 -10.68 -24.44 -12.10
C ARG A 6 -11.67 -23.36 -11.68
N LEU A 7 -11.97 -23.30 -10.39
CA LEU A 7 -12.92 -22.34 -9.84
C LEU A 7 -12.56 -20.90 -10.23
N ILE A 8 -11.27 -20.51 -10.13
CA ILE A 8 -10.77 -19.17 -10.45
C ILE A 8 -10.99 -18.75 -11.91
N GLU A 9 -11.27 -19.68 -12.83
CA GLU A 9 -11.54 -19.38 -14.23
C GLU A 9 -13.02 -19.01 -14.46
N VAL A 10 -13.88 -19.27 -13.47
CA VAL A 10 -15.34 -19.12 -13.57
C VAL A 10 -15.87 -18.15 -12.52
N ALA A 11 -15.47 -18.30 -11.25
CA ALA A 11 -15.97 -17.52 -10.13
C ALA A 11 -14.94 -17.31 -9.02
N PHE A 12 -15.12 -16.25 -8.24
CA PHE A 12 -14.19 -15.86 -7.17
C PHE A 12 -14.92 -15.15 -6.02
N PRO A 13 -14.58 -15.41 -4.73
CA PRO A 13 -15.22 -14.77 -3.57
C PRO A 13 -14.67 -13.35 -3.35
N MET A 14 -14.87 -12.48 -4.35
CA MET A 14 -14.14 -11.23 -4.49
C MET A 14 -14.48 -10.20 -3.41
N LYS A 15 -15.76 -10.03 -3.06
CA LYS A 15 -16.17 -9.10 -2.00
C LYS A 15 -15.58 -9.53 -0.65
N GLN A 16 -15.66 -10.83 -0.35
CA GLN A 16 -15.15 -11.39 0.90
C GLN A 16 -13.62 -11.28 1.00
N ALA A 17 -12.91 -11.63 -0.07
CA ALA A 17 -11.45 -11.48 -0.14
C ALA A 17 -11.01 -10.03 0.04
N SER A 18 -11.76 -9.08 -0.53
CA SER A 18 -11.53 -7.64 -0.39
C SER A 18 -11.70 -7.16 1.06
N VAL A 19 -12.82 -7.51 1.70
CA VAL A 19 -13.12 -7.16 3.10
C VAL A 19 -12.06 -7.75 4.05
N ALA A 20 -11.70 -9.03 3.87
CA ALA A 20 -10.68 -9.69 4.67
C ALA A 20 -9.29 -9.02 4.51
N SER A 21 -8.90 -8.71 3.27
CA SER A 21 -7.62 -8.07 2.94
C SER A 21 -7.48 -6.69 3.59
N VAL A 22 -8.54 -5.89 3.58
CA VAL A 22 -8.55 -4.57 4.23
C VAL A 22 -8.46 -4.70 5.76
N HIS A 23 -9.14 -5.70 6.35
CA HIS A 23 -9.10 -5.96 7.78
C HIS A 23 -7.71 -6.41 8.25
N GLU A 24 -7.06 -7.30 7.48
CA GLU A 24 -5.73 -7.87 7.78
C GLU A 24 -4.67 -6.78 8.01
N LYS A 25 -4.77 -5.62 7.37
CA LYS A 25 -3.83 -4.50 7.58
C LYS A 25 -3.78 -3.98 9.03
N ASN A 26 -4.79 -4.24 9.85
CA ASN A 26 -4.80 -3.89 11.27
C ASN A 26 -4.22 -4.99 12.16
N VAL A 27 -4.01 -6.19 11.63
CA VAL A 27 -3.45 -7.31 12.38
C VAL A 27 -1.95 -7.06 12.56
N ARG A 28 -1.51 -7.07 13.82
CA ARG A 28 -0.09 -6.92 14.15
C ARG A 28 0.50 -8.16 14.85
N PRO A 29 -0.05 -8.66 15.97
CA PRO A 29 0.61 -9.76 16.68
C PRO A 29 0.57 -11.06 15.87
N GLY A 30 1.72 -11.71 15.67
CA GLY A 30 1.82 -13.02 15.01
C GLY A 30 1.73 -13.01 13.48
N HIS A 31 1.53 -11.84 12.87
CA HIS A 31 1.45 -11.71 11.41
C HIS A 31 2.84 -11.58 10.78
N ILE A 32 3.09 -12.24 9.65
CA ILE A 32 4.42 -12.25 8.99
C ILE A 32 4.88 -10.86 8.54
N SER A 33 3.94 -9.93 8.32
CA SER A 33 4.27 -8.52 8.00
C SER A 33 5.03 -7.81 9.12
N THR A 34 4.97 -8.35 10.34
CA THR A 34 5.65 -7.79 11.51
C THR A 34 6.99 -8.44 11.82
N LEU A 35 7.35 -9.53 11.10
CA LEU A 35 8.63 -10.21 11.23
C LEU A 35 9.76 -9.38 10.63
N HIS A 36 9.62 -9.00 9.36
CA HIS A 36 10.53 -8.12 8.65
C HIS A 36 9.78 -7.27 7.62
N ILE A 37 10.25 -6.03 7.42
CA ILE A 37 9.72 -5.16 6.38
C ILE A 37 10.09 -5.71 4.99
N TRP A 38 9.09 -5.87 4.14
CA TRP A 38 9.29 -6.18 2.72
C TRP A 38 8.31 -5.33 1.92
N PRO A 39 8.76 -4.61 0.88
CA PRO A 39 7.86 -3.76 0.11
C PRO A 39 6.75 -4.55 -0.58
N ALA A 40 5.57 -3.92 -0.71
CA ALA A 40 4.42 -4.42 -1.47
C ALA A 40 3.92 -5.85 -1.12
N ARG A 41 4.17 -6.38 0.08
CA ARG A 41 3.67 -7.70 0.52
C ARG A 41 2.14 -7.78 0.39
N ARG A 42 1.65 -8.85 -0.28
CA ARG A 42 0.20 -9.08 -0.48
C ARG A 42 -0.50 -9.57 0.80
N PRO A 43 -1.78 -9.21 1.00
CA PRO A 43 -2.59 -9.76 2.08
C PRO A 43 -2.73 -11.27 1.96
N LEU A 44 -2.55 -11.98 3.08
CA LEU A 44 -2.69 -13.44 3.16
C LEU A 44 -4.09 -13.89 2.77
N ALA A 45 -5.13 -13.12 3.14
CA ALA A 45 -6.51 -13.42 2.75
C ALA A 45 -6.69 -13.46 1.21
N ALA A 46 -6.10 -12.51 0.48
CA ALA A 46 -6.13 -12.50 -0.98
C ALA A 46 -5.37 -13.69 -1.57
N CYS A 47 -4.16 -13.98 -1.05
CA CYS A 47 -3.37 -15.14 -1.46
C CYS A 47 -4.12 -16.46 -1.23
N ARG A 48 -4.77 -16.63 -0.07
CA ARG A 48 -5.56 -17.82 0.26
C ARG A 48 -6.75 -18.00 -0.67
N ALA A 49 -7.50 -16.93 -0.94
CA ALA A 49 -8.63 -16.97 -1.86
C ALA A 49 -8.18 -17.36 -3.28
N ALA A 50 -7.11 -16.74 -3.78
CA ALA A 50 -6.52 -17.06 -5.08
C ALA A 50 -6.04 -18.50 -5.18
N LEU A 51 -5.32 -18.99 -4.17
CA LEU A 51 -4.84 -20.38 -4.14
C LEU A 51 -6.00 -21.37 -4.09
N LEU A 52 -6.96 -21.21 -3.18
CA LEU A 52 -8.14 -22.08 -3.08
C LEU A 52 -8.89 -22.15 -4.42
N ALA A 53 -9.17 -21.00 -5.02
CA ALA A 53 -9.87 -20.95 -6.30
C ALA A 53 -9.06 -21.55 -7.46
N THR A 54 -7.72 -21.47 -7.42
CA THR A 54 -6.85 -22.04 -8.46
C THR A 54 -6.69 -23.56 -8.30
N LEU A 55 -6.61 -24.03 -7.05
CA LEU A 55 -6.40 -25.44 -6.71
C LEU A 55 -7.67 -26.26 -6.92
N LEU A 56 -8.83 -25.73 -6.50
CA LEU A 56 -10.10 -26.46 -6.55
C LEU A 56 -10.70 -26.49 -7.96
N PRO A 57 -11.16 -27.67 -8.43
CA PRO A 57 -11.92 -27.76 -9.67
C PRO A 57 -13.27 -27.06 -9.51
N ASP A 58 -13.77 -26.50 -10.60
CA ASP A 58 -15.13 -26.00 -10.67
C ASP A 58 -16.12 -27.19 -10.60
N PRO A 59 -17.17 -27.13 -9.76
CA PRO A 59 -18.13 -28.23 -9.63
C PRO A 59 -19.08 -28.37 -10.84
N GLY A 60 -19.03 -27.46 -11.83
CA GLY A 60 -19.94 -27.39 -12.97
C GLY A 60 -21.31 -26.82 -12.63
N ASP A 61 -21.85 -27.17 -11.47
CA ASP A 61 -23.18 -26.76 -11.00
C ASP A 61 -23.19 -25.37 -10.30
N PRO A 62 -24.05 -24.41 -10.72
CA PRO A 62 -24.15 -23.09 -10.11
C PRO A 62 -24.44 -23.07 -8.61
N VAL A 63 -25.26 -23.98 -8.10
CA VAL A 63 -25.61 -24.00 -6.66
C VAL A 63 -24.44 -24.48 -5.84
N LYS A 64 -23.83 -25.60 -6.22
CA LYS A 64 -22.62 -26.13 -5.56
C LYS A 64 -21.44 -25.17 -5.64
N ARG A 65 -21.33 -24.42 -6.75
CA ARG A 65 -20.32 -23.37 -6.89
C ARG A 65 -20.54 -22.25 -5.88
N GLN A 66 -21.77 -21.77 -5.73
CA GLN A 66 -22.09 -20.74 -4.75
C GLN A 66 -21.85 -21.23 -3.31
N GLU A 67 -22.26 -22.46 -2.98
CA GLU A 67 -21.96 -23.08 -1.69
C GLU A 67 -20.46 -23.14 -1.42
N LEU A 68 -19.65 -23.52 -2.42
CA LEU A 68 -18.20 -23.56 -2.31
C LEU A 68 -17.61 -22.16 -2.07
N LEU A 69 -18.10 -21.14 -2.78
CA LEU A 69 -17.67 -19.74 -2.60
C LEU A 69 -18.05 -19.21 -1.22
N ASP A 70 -19.24 -19.54 -0.73
CA ASP A 70 -19.72 -19.13 0.59
C ASP A 70 -18.92 -19.81 1.71
N ARG A 71 -18.53 -21.08 1.52
CA ARG A 71 -17.62 -21.78 2.45
C ARG A 71 -16.22 -21.19 2.45
N ILE A 72 -15.72 -20.75 1.30
CA ILE A 72 -14.41 -20.08 1.22
C ILE A 72 -14.49 -18.71 1.89
N GLY A 73 -15.39 -17.84 1.40
CA GLY A 73 -15.44 -16.43 1.73
C GLY A 73 -16.19 -16.08 3.02
N GLY A 74 -17.18 -16.87 3.41
CA GLY A 74 -18.12 -16.54 4.48
C GLY A 74 -19.14 -15.46 4.07
N ALA A 75 -19.95 -15.05 5.05
CA ALA A 75 -20.94 -13.99 4.89
C ALA A 75 -20.36 -12.62 5.27
N VAL A 76 -20.64 -11.60 4.45
CA VAL A 76 -20.28 -10.21 4.78
C VAL A 76 -21.32 -9.64 5.74
N VAL A 77 -20.87 -9.20 6.91
CA VAL A 77 -21.71 -8.63 7.97
C VAL A 77 -21.23 -7.24 8.37
N MET A 78 -22.17 -6.36 8.70
CA MET A 78 -21.85 -5.02 9.23
C MET A 78 -21.56 -5.12 10.73
N LYS A 79 -20.34 -4.76 11.13
CA LYS A 79 -19.91 -4.71 12.53
C LYS A 79 -19.75 -3.27 12.98
N ASN A 80 -20.38 -2.94 14.11
CA ASN A 80 -20.19 -1.67 14.79
C ASN A 80 -18.84 -1.68 15.52
N VAL A 81 -17.86 -0.98 14.97
CA VAL A 81 -16.54 -0.83 15.59
C VAL A 81 -16.53 0.49 16.37
N LYS A 82 -16.49 0.37 17.71
CA LYS A 82 -16.18 1.52 18.56
C LYS A 82 -14.68 1.75 18.51
N SER A 83 -14.25 2.79 17.81
CA SER A 83 -12.90 3.31 17.95
C SER A 83 -12.94 4.47 18.92
N THR A 84 -12.31 4.31 20.07
CA THR A 84 -12.00 5.44 20.95
C THR A 84 -10.72 6.07 20.42
N ASP A 85 -10.78 7.33 20.03
CA ASP A 85 -9.57 8.07 19.72
C ASP A 85 -8.71 8.26 20.98
N ASP A 86 -7.46 8.67 20.79
CA ASP A 86 -6.53 8.92 21.91
C ASP A 86 -7.03 10.02 22.88
N ASP A 87 -8.02 10.80 22.46
CA ASP A 87 -8.65 11.89 23.24
C ASP A 87 -9.87 11.41 24.04
N GLY A 88 -10.21 10.11 23.96
CA GLY A 88 -11.31 9.49 24.69
C GLY A 88 -12.68 9.62 24.02
N VAL A 89 -12.77 10.19 22.82
CA VAL A 89 -13.99 10.30 22.03
C VAL A 89 -14.21 8.98 21.30
N SER A 90 -15.31 8.32 21.62
CA SER A 90 -15.70 7.07 20.96
C SER A 90 -16.49 7.39 19.70
N VAL A 91 -15.89 7.12 18.54
CA VAL A 91 -16.58 7.12 17.24
C VAL A 91 -17.07 5.70 16.99
N ASN A 92 -18.37 5.55 16.75
CA ASN A 92 -18.93 4.30 16.24
C ASN A 92 -18.84 4.34 14.72
N GLU A 93 -17.99 3.52 14.14
CA GLU A 93 -17.93 3.33 12.69
C GLU A 93 -18.53 1.96 12.35
N GLU A 94 -19.51 1.93 11.47
CA GLU A 94 -19.97 0.69 10.83
C GLU A 94 -18.94 0.25 9.80
N LYS A 95 -18.39 -0.96 9.98
CA LYS A 95 -17.41 -1.55 9.05
C LYS A 95 -17.87 -2.92 8.61
N GLU A 96 -17.69 -3.21 7.33
CA GLU A 96 -17.86 -4.57 6.80
C GLU A 96 -16.81 -5.50 7.45
N GLY A 97 -17.26 -6.68 7.85
CA GLY A 97 -16.43 -7.78 8.32
C GLY A 97 -16.97 -9.10 7.80
N LEU A 98 -16.25 -10.18 8.08
CA LEU A 98 -16.70 -11.54 7.74
C LEU A 98 -17.24 -12.27 8.96
N LEU A 99 -18.26 -13.08 8.71
CA LEU A 99 -18.76 -14.14 9.57
C LEU A 99 -18.53 -15.48 8.84
N ASP A 100 -17.98 -16.45 9.55
CA ASP A 100 -17.57 -17.75 9.01
C ASP A 100 -16.55 -17.65 7.86
N GLY A 101 -16.37 -18.75 7.13
CA GLY A 101 -15.40 -18.87 6.06
C GLY A 101 -13.94 -18.96 6.53
N VAL A 102 -13.04 -19.16 5.57
CA VAL A 102 -11.62 -19.40 5.85
C VAL A 102 -10.72 -18.22 5.50
N LEU A 103 -11.23 -17.14 4.92
CA LEU A 103 -10.40 -16.00 4.48
C LEU A 103 -9.99 -15.06 5.62
N ALA A 104 -10.76 -14.99 6.71
CA ALA A 104 -10.47 -14.08 7.81
C ALA A 104 -9.21 -14.50 8.58
N TRP A 105 -8.46 -13.51 9.08
CA TRP A 105 -7.32 -13.78 9.97
C TRP A 105 -7.77 -14.50 11.25
N GLY A 106 -7.03 -15.54 11.64
CA GLY A 106 -7.35 -16.43 12.75
C GLY A 106 -8.07 -17.72 12.34
N GLN A 107 -8.56 -17.82 11.10
CA GLN A 107 -9.24 -19.02 10.57
C GLN A 107 -8.29 -19.99 9.84
N GLU A 108 -6.98 -19.80 9.95
CA GLU A 108 -6.01 -20.58 9.16
C GLU A 108 -5.90 -22.05 9.60
N ASN A 109 -6.45 -22.37 10.77
CA ASN A 109 -6.52 -23.71 11.33
C ASN A 109 -7.98 -24.12 11.64
N SER A 110 -8.96 -23.52 10.97
CA SER A 110 -10.35 -23.92 11.14
C SER A 110 -10.58 -25.36 10.61
N PRO A 111 -11.60 -26.09 11.10
CA PRO A 111 -11.92 -27.43 10.58
C PRO A 111 -12.20 -27.45 9.06
N ASP A 112 -12.77 -26.38 8.51
CA ASP A 112 -12.99 -26.26 7.06
C ASP A 112 -11.69 -26.32 6.25
N MET A 113 -10.58 -25.83 6.80
CA MET A 113 -9.27 -25.94 6.15
C MET A 113 -8.83 -27.40 5.95
N ASP A 114 -9.18 -28.30 6.87
CA ASP A 114 -8.87 -29.72 6.73
C ASP A 114 -9.68 -30.37 5.58
N GLU A 115 -10.93 -29.96 5.42
CA GLU A 115 -11.75 -30.42 4.30
C GLU A 115 -11.22 -29.86 2.97
N PHE A 116 -10.84 -28.58 2.91
CA PHE A 116 -10.23 -28.02 1.70
C PHE A 116 -8.92 -28.73 1.33
N ARG A 117 -8.05 -29.03 2.30
CA ARG A 117 -6.84 -29.84 2.05
C ARG A 117 -7.17 -31.19 1.44
N LYS A 118 -8.21 -31.87 1.96
CA LYS A 118 -8.67 -33.16 1.42
C LYS A 118 -9.21 -33.02 0.00
N MET A 119 -10.08 -32.03 -0.25
CA MET A 119 -10.61 -31.75 -1.59
C MET A 119 -9.51 -31.45 -2.60
N ILE A 120 -8.50 -30.69 -2.19
CA ILE A 120 -7.31 -30.40 -3.02
C ILE A 120 -6.57 -31.71 -3.29
N LEU A 121 -6.24 -32.49 -2.26
CA LEU A 121 -5.52 -33.75 -2.42
C LEU A 121 -6.26 -34.72 -3.37
N ASP A 122 -7.57 -34.84 -3.24
CA ASP A 122 -8.43 -35.66 -4.10
C ASP A 122 -8.42 -35.15 -5.55
N ALA A 123 -8.48 -33.82 -5.75
CA ALA A 123 -8.43 -33.19 -7.07
C ALA A 123 -7.09 -33.43 -7.81
N TYR A 124 -6.00 -33.68 -7.07
CA TYR A 124 -4.68 -33.98 -7.61
C TYR A 124 -4.30 -35.47 -7.49
N GLY A 125 -5.30 -36.36 -7.33
CA GLY A 125 -5.11 -37.80 -7.38
C GLY A 125 -4.31 -38.36 -6.19
N GLY A 126 -4.52 -37.79 -4.99
CA GLY A 126 -3.86 -38.22 -3.77
C GLY A 126 -2.45 -37.64 -3.56
N LYS A 127 -2.01 -36.71 -4.42
CA LYS A 127 -0.68 -36.10 -4.36
C LYS A 127 -0.78 -34.62 -4.02
N ALA A 128 0.18 -34.13 -3.22
CA ALA A 128 0.30 -32.71 -2.95
C ALA A 128 0.61 -31.95 -4.25
N PRO A 129 -0.17 -30.92 -4.59
CA PRO A 129 0.08 -30.13 -5.80
C PRO A 129 1.35 -29.30 -5.64
N LYS A 130 2.12 -29.20 -6.72
CA LYS A 130 3.38 -28.45 -6.78
C LYS A 130 3.13 -27.00 -7.14
N VAL A 131 3.42 -26.10 -6.20
CA VAL A 131 3.22 -24.65 -6.34
C VAL A 131 4.57 -23.96 -6.40
N LEU A 132 4.74 -23.04 -7.35
CA LEU A 132 5.94 -22.20 -7.46
C LEU A 132 5.59 -20.72 -7.40
N ASP A 133 6.38 -19.96 -6.63
CA ASP A 133 6.45 -18.51 -6.72
C ASP A 133 7.90 -18.07 -7.03
N PRO A 134 8.20 -17.62 -8.27
CA PRO A 134 9.54 -17.19 -8.67
C PRO A 134 9.90 -15.74 -8.25
N PHE A 135 8.96 -15.01 -7.66
CA PHE A 135 9.15 -13.65 -7.11
C PHE A 135 8.62 -13.59 -5.68
N ALA A 136 9.01 -14.57 -4.86
CA ALA A 136 8.34 -14.84 -3.60
C ALA A 136 8.47 -13.73 -2.55
N GLY A 137 9.54 -12.92 -2.63
CA GLY A 137 9.73 -11.73 -1.82
C GLY A 137 9.45 -11.96 -0.33
N GLY A 138 8.37 -11.35 0.16
CA GLY A 138 7.97 -11.40 1.57
C GLY A 138 7.27 -12.69 2.03
N GLY A 139 7.03 -13.67 1.14
CA GLY A 139 6.59 -15.04 1.47
C GLY A 139 5.09 -15.27 1.67
N ALA A 140 4.21 -14.34 1.27
CA ALA A 140 2.77 -14.43 1.51
C ALA A 140 2.09 -15.58 0.73
N ILE A 141 2.30 -15.65 -0.58
CA ILE A 141 1.76 -16.69 -1.47
C ILE A 141 2.26 -18.09 -1.05
N PRO A 142 3.57 -18.34 -0.94
CA PRO A 142 4.06 -19.67 -0.56
C PRO A 142 3.61 -20.11 0.84
N LEU A 143 3.47 -19.20 1.81
CA LEU A 143 2.97 -19.54 3.14
C LEU A 143 1.52 -20.07 3.09
N GLU A 144 0.64 -19.40 2.34
CA GLU A 144 -0.74 -19.85 2.19
C GLU A 144 -0.83 -21.16 1.39
N ALA A 145 0.06 -21.37 0.41
CA ALA A 145 0.12 -22.64 -0.31
C ALA A 145 0.53 -23.80 0.62
N MET A 146 1.50 -23.58 1.51
CA MET A 146 1.88 -24.56 2.54
C MET A 146 0.71 -24.87 3.48
N ARG A 147 -0.04 -23.84 3.92
CA ARG A 147 -1.25 -24.02 4.76
C ARG A 147 -2.32 -24.87 4.09
N LEU A 148 -2.37 -24.90 2.76
CA LEU A 148 -3.29 -25.71 1.96
C LEU A 148 -2.74 -27.11 1.63
N GLY A 149 -1.57 -27.49 2.16
CA GLY A 149 -0.98 -28.82 1.96
C GLY A 149 -0.24 -29.00 0.63
N CYS A 150 0.19 -27.90 -0.01
CA CYS A 150 0.93 -27.95 -1.27
C CYS A 150 2.41 -28.29 -1.05
N ASP A 151 3.04 -28.86 -2.09
CA ASP A 151 4.50 -28.94 -2.23
C ASP A 151 5.00 -27.62 -2.81
N VAL A 152 5.69 -26.82 -2.00
CA VAL A 152 5.96 -25.41 -2.30
C VAL A 152 7.42 -25.18 -2.64
N THR A 153 7.66 -24.52 -3.78
CA THR A 153 8.95 -23.93 -4.12
C THR A 153 8.81 -22.41 -4.14
N ALA A 154 9.63 -21.71 -3.35
CA ALA A 154 9.70 -20.26 -3.34
C ALA A 154 11.10 -19.82 -3.79
N ALA A 155 11.16 -18.92 -4.76
CA ALA A 155 12.43 -18.39 -5.24
C ALA A 155 12.46 -16.85 -5.23
N ASP A 156 13.64 -16.31 -4.97
CA ASP A 156 13.93 -14.89 -5.09
C ASP A 156 15.41 -14.67 -5.38
N LEU A 157 15.73 -13.62 -6.14
CA LEU A 157 17.12 -13.24 -6.42
C LEU A 157 17.78 -12.57 -5.20
N ASN A 158 17.00 -11.84 -4.42
CA ASN A 158 17.48 -10.97 -3.35
C ASN A 158 17.83 -11.78 -2.08
N PRO A 159 19.06 -11.68 -1.55
CA PRO A 159 19.47 -12.40 -0.34
C PRO A 159 18.63 -12.09 0.90
N VAL A 160 18.13 -10.86 1.03
CA VAL A 160 17.29 -10.46 2.16
C VAL A 160 15.91 -11.09 2.04
N ALA A 161 15.31 -11.12 0.85
CA ALA A 161 14.06 -11.85 0.60
C ALA A 161 14.23 -13.33 0.91
N TRP A 162 15.28 -13.93 0.39
CA TRP A 162 15.59 -15.34 0.59
C TRP A 162 15.74 -15.69 2.09
N LEU A 163 16.42 -14.85 2.89
CA LEU A 163 16.51 -15.05 4.35
C LEU A 163 15.14 -14.95 5.02
N ILE A 164 14.29 -14.00 4.60
CA ILE A 164 12.92 -13.86 5.10
C ILE A 164 12.11 -15.13 4.76
N LEU A 165 12.25 -15.67 3.56
CA LEU A 165 11.60 -16.90 3.12
C LEU A 165 12.06 -18.10 3.96
N LYS A 166 13.36 -18.26 4.22
CA LYS A 166 13.90 -19.30 5.11
C LYS A 166 13.29 -19.20 6.51
N CYS A 167 13.23 -18.01 7.09
CA CYS A 167 12.63 -17.76 8.41
C CYS A 167 11.10 -17.95 8.44
N THR A 168 10.43 -17.77 7.30
CA THR A 168 8.96 -17.83 7.21
C THR A 168 8.45 -19.24 6.90
N LEU A 169 9.17 -19.99 6.06
CA LEU A 169 8.69 -21.22 5.43
C LEU A 169 9.51 -22.44 5.84
N ASP A 170 10.84 -22.36 5.78
CA ASP A 170 11.74 -23.51 5.89
C ASP A 170 12.13 -23.81 7.34
N TYR A 171 12.80 -22.89 8.04
CA TYR A 171 13.29 -23.12 9.41
C TYR A 171 12.22 -23.50 10.44
N PRO A 172 10.97 -22.96 10.38
CA PRO A 172 9.90 -23.47 11.23
C PRO A 172 9.65 -24.98 11.04
N SER A 173 9.83 -25.53 9.84
CA SER A 173 9.64 -26.96 9.54
C SER A 173 10.66 -27.85 10.25
N TRP A 174 11.89 -27.36 10.43
CA TRP A 174 12.95 -28.13 11.08
C TRP A 174 12.70 -28.35 12.57
N PHE A 175 11.99 -27.41 13.21
CA PHE A 175 11.80 -27.40 14.68
C PHE A 175 10.35 -27.52 15.14
N ALA A 176 9.40 -27.73 14.23
CA ALA A 176 8.00 -27.96 14.57
C ALA A 176 7.85 -29.15 15.53
N GLY A 177 7.22 -28.92 16.69
CA GLY A 177 7.03 -29.93 17.73
C GLY A 177 8.29 -30.34 18.51
N LYS A 178 9.47 -29.85 18.12
CA LYS A 178 10.73 -30.11 18.84
C LYS A 178 10.89 -29.16 20.02
N LYS A 179 11.41 -29.67 21.14
CA LYS A 179 11.83 -28.88 22.30
C LYS A 179 13.19 -29.37 22.77
N TRP A 180 13.99 -28.47 23.32
CA TRP A 180 15.30 -28.81 23.88
C TRP A 180 15.67 -27.88 25.03
N PRO A 181 16.62 -28.29 25.91
CA PRO A 181 16.95 -27.51 27.10
C PRO A 181 17.44 -26.12 26.75
N LEU A 182 16.90 -25.11 27.43
CA LEU A 182 17.40 -23.72 27.34
C LEU A 182 18.85 -23.60 27.84
N PRO A 183 19.62 -22.61 27.33
CA PRO A 183 20.98 -22.37 27.79
C PRO A 183 21.08 -22.08 29.29
N ASP A 184 22.19 -22.49 29.92
CA ASP A 184 22.38 -22.36 31.37
C ASP A 184 22.34 -20.92 31.89
N PHE A 185 22.74 -19.92 31.10
CA PHE A 185 22.68 -18.51 31.51
C PHE A 185 21.25 -18.05 31.85
N VAL A 186 20.22 -18.74 31.34
CA VAL A 186 18.81 -18.42 31.64
C VAL A 186 18.50 -18.66 33.13
N LYS A 187 19.29 -19.46 33.85
CA LYS A 187 19.19 -19.65 35.31
C LYS A 187 19.32 -18.34 36.08
N GLU A 188 20.02 -17.35 35.52
CA GLU A 188 20.18 -16.02 36.11
C GLU A 188 18.94 -15.13 35.94
N TRP A 189 17.92 -15.59 35.21
CA TRP A 189 16.68 -14.86 34.91
C TRP A 189 15.42 -15.55 35.48
N PRO A 190 15.17 -15.43 36.80
CA PRO A 190 13.97 -16.02 37.44
C PRO A 190 12.66 -15.59 36.79
N ASP A 191 12.61 -14.35 36.29
CA ASP A 191 11.45 -13.77 35.62
C ASP A 191 11.18 -14.45 34.26
N PHE A 192 12.23 -14.80 33.53
CA PHE A 192 12.12 -15.55 32.28
C PHE A 192 11.59 -16.96 32.53
N ILE A 193 12.09 -17.63 33.56
CA ILE A 193 11.67 -18.98 33.95
C ILE A 193 10.20 -18.97 34.39
N GLU A 194 9.75 -17.96 35.14
CA GLU A 194 8.34 -17.79 35.49
C GLU A 194 7.45 -17.66 34.25
N ASP A 195 7.85 -16.83 33.28
CA ASP A 195 7.09 -16.64 32.04
C ASP A 195 7.01 -17.92 31.20
N LEU A 196 8.11 -18.69 31.15
CA LEU A 196 8.17 -19.97 30.47
C LEU A 196 7.18 -20.97 31.07
N HIS A 197 7.15 -21.12 32.39
CA HIS A 197 6.19 -22.01 33.08
C HIS A 197 4.74 -21.59 32.83
N MET A 198 4.48 -20.29 32.69
CA MET A 198 3.15 -19.78 32.37
C MET A 198 2.81 -19.84 30.88
N GLY A 199 3.78 -20.17 30.03
CA GLY A 199 3.63 -20.18 28.57
C GLY A 199 3.35 -18.80 27.96
N LYS A 200 3.59 -17.71 28.69
CA LYS A 200 3.33 -16.34 28.23
C LYS A 200 4.23 -15.33 28.94
N ILE A 201 4.71 -14.34 28.21
CA ILE A 201 5.46 -13.22 28.80
C ILE A 201 4.50 -12.32 29.60
N LYS A 202 4.78 -12.15 30.89
CA LYS A 202 4.12 -11.12 31.71
C LYS A 202 4.75 -9.75 31.43
N LYS A 203 3.91 -8.75 31.17
CA LYS A 203 4.35 -7.35 31.24
C LYS A 203 4.66 -6.98 32.68
N ARG A 204 5.93 -7.04 33.07
CA ARG A 204 6.42 -6.58 34.38
C ARG A 204 6.70 -5.08 34.30
N LYS A 205 6.34 -4.33 35.35
CA LYS A 205 6.70 -2.89 35.45
C LYS A 205 8.10 -2.77 36.01
N GLY A 206 8.90 -1.82 35.52
CA GLY A 206 10.33 -1.60 35.86
C GLY A 206 10.68 -1.29 37.31
N THR A 207 9.79 -1.56 38.28
CA THR A 207 10.03 -1.40 39.73
C THR A 207 9.81 -2.69 40.53
N ALA A 208 9.55 -3.84 39.90
CA ALA A 208 9.45 -5.09 40.63
C ALA A 208 10.85 -5.52 41.10
N THR A 209 11.03 -5.56 42.43
CA THR A 209 12.20 -6.19 43.08
C THR A 209 12.42 -7.57 42.47
N ARG A 210 13.63 -7.80 41.96
CA ARG A 210 14.07 -9.13 41.51
C ARG A 210 13.75 -10.11 42.63
N PRO A 211 12.94 -11.16 42.41
CA PRO A 211 12.69 -12.14 43.46
C PRO A 211 14.04 -12.69 43.93
N PHE A 212 14.27 -12.61 45.25
CA PHE A 212 15.49 -13.11 45.89
C PHE A 212 15.56 -14.62 45.65
N PHE A 213 16.58 -15.06 44.93
CA PHE A 213 16.87 -16.48 44.71
C PHE A 213 18.03 -16.87 45.62
N ASP A 214 17.88 -17.99 46.31
CA ASP A 214 18.92 -18.56 47.15
C ASP A 214 20.12 -18.99 46.26
N PRO A 215 21.33 -18.40 46.43
CA PRO A 215 22.51 -18.71 45.62
C PRO A 215 22.97 -20.17 45.70
N SER A 216 22.44 -20.95 46.65
CA SER A 216 22.75 -22.38 46.81
C SER A 216 21.91 -23.32 45.93
N GLN A 217 20.83 -22.83 45.32
CA GLN A 217 19.93 -23.64 44.47
C GLN A 217 20.27 -23.80 42.97
N PRO A 218 21.17 -23.03 42.30
CA PRO A 218 21.31 -23.12 40.84
C PRO A 218 22.06 -24.36 40.32
N GLN A 219 22.70 -25.14 41.20
CA GLN A 219 23.55 -26.27 40.78
C GLN A 219 22.80 -27.60 40.55
N LEU A 220 21.53 -27.72 40.98
CA LEU A 220 20.75 -28.96 40.87
C LEU A 220 19.50 -28.86 39.97
N PHE A 221 19.26 -27.70 39.33
CA PHE A 221 18.10 -27.50 38.46
C PHE A 221 18.41 -27.88 37.01
N THR A 222 17.78 -28.95 36.51
CA THR A 222 17.76 -29.29 35.08
C THR A 222 16.95 -28.26 34.30
N MET A 223 17.52 -27.71 33.24
CA MET A 223 16.86 -26.67 32.45
C MET A 223 15.60 -27.21 31.75
N PRO A 224 14.50 -26.45 31.76
CA PRO A 224 13.28 -26.85 31.06
C PRO A 224 13.49 -26.86 29.55
N ASP A 225 12.90 -27.85 28.91
CA ASP A 225 12.83 -27.93 27.45
C ASP A 225 11.88 -26.87 26.91
N ALA A 226 12.36 -26.10 25.94
CA ALA A 226 11.60 -25.04 25.30
C ALA A 226 11.66 -25.15 23.77
N ASP A 227 10.66 -24.59 23.10
CA ASP A 227 10.59 -24.52 21.64
C ASP A 227 11.45 -23.38 21.08
N LEU A 228 11.57 -23.35 19.75
CA LEU A 228 12.37 -22.36 19.03
C LEU A 228 12.03 -20.91 19.40
N ALA A 229 10.76 -20.58 19.61
CA ALA A 229 10.35 -19.22 19.96
C ALA A 229 10.95 -18.79 21.30
N TRP A 230 10.97 -19.68 22.29
CA TRP A 230 11.64 -19.44 23.57
C TRP A 230 13.16 -19.35 23.47
N HIS A 231 13.80 -20.14 22.61
CA HIS A 231 15.24 -20.02 22.35
C HIS A 231 15.59 -18.66 21.73
N VAL A 232 14.80 -18.17 20.76
CA VAL A 232 14.97 -16.82 20.19
C VAL A 232 14.74 -15.73 21.24
N ARG A 233 13.77 -15.90 22.16
CA ARG A 233 13.61 -14.97 23.31
C ARG A 233 14.84 -14.95 24.20
N ALA A 234 15.39 -16.11 24.53
CA ALA A 234 16.55 -16.22 25.43
C ALA A 234 17.80 -15.59 24.81
N TRP A 235 18.16 -15.96 23.58
CA TRP A 235 19.33 -15.41 22.89
C TRP A 235 19.14 -13.93 22.50
N GLY A 236 17.93 -13.52 22.14
CA GLY A 236 17.60 -12.11 21.92
C GLY A 236 17.84 -11.28 23.17
N ARG A 237 17.38 -11.74 24.34
CA ARG A 237 17.65 -11.10 25.64
C ARG A 237 19.13 -11.11 26.00
N TRP A 238 19.84 -12.20 25.69
CA TRP A 238 21.28 -12.33 25.94
C TRP A 238 22.09 -11.25 25.20
N VAL A 239 21.74 -11.00 23.93
CA VAL A 239 22.34 -9.92 23.12
C VAL A 239 21.98 -8.56 23.70
N LEU A 240 20.72 -8.36 24.08
CA LEU A 240 20.23 -7.10 24.65
C LEU A 240 20.94 -6.73 25.96
N GLU A 241 21.13 -7.67 26.89
CA GLU A 241 21.77 -7.39 28.18
C GLU A 241 23.25 -7.01 28.03
N ARG A 242 23.96 -7.64 27.08
CA ARG A 242 25.35 -7.29 26.76
C ARG A 242 25.48 -5.96 26.03
N ALA A 243 24.65 -5.74 25.01
CA ALA A 243 24.59 -4.45 24.33
C ALA A 243 24.24 -3.32 25.30
N ARG A 244 23.38 -3.59 26.29
CA ARG A 244 23.07 -2.65 27.37
C ARG A 244 24.27 -2.37 28.27
N ALA A 245 25.05 -3.38 28.62
CA ALA A 245 26.26 -3.20 29.43
C ALA A 245 27.27 -2.30 28.71
N ASP A 246 27.52 -2.55 27.42
CA ASP A 246 28.51 -1.81 26.63
C ASP A 246 28.07 -0.38 26.30
N LEU A 247 26.77 -0.14 26.11
CA LEU A 247 26.25 1.17 25.68
C LEU A 247 25.62 2.01 26.79
N ALA A 248 25.53 1.51 28.04
CA ALA A 248 24.87 2.21 29.14
C ALA A 248 25.40 3.65 29.34
N ALA A 249 26.71 3.84 29.17
CA ALA A 249 27.34 5.16 29.30
C ALA A 249 26.91 6.14 28.18
N ARG A 250 26.53 5.64 27.00
CA ARG A 250 26.12 6.44 25.82
C ARG A 250 24.64 6.83 25.84
N TYR A 251 23.84 6.18 26.68
CA TYR A 251 22.39 6.41 26.85
C TYR A 251 22.02 6.60 28.34
N PRO A 252 22.45 7.71 28.97
CA PRO A 252 22.23 7.93 30.39
C PRO A 252 20.75 8.12 30.73
N VAL A 253 20.33 7.62 31.90
CA VAL A 253 19.04 7.94 32.51
C VAL A 253 19.23 9.11 33.46
N ILE A 254 18.38 10.14 33.33
CA ILE A 254 18.42 11.38 34.12
C ILE A 254 17.11 11.46 34.91
N ASP A 255 17.19 11.88 36.18
CA ASP A 255 16.06 12.02 37.11
C ASP A 255 15.19 10.76 37.28
N GLY A 256 15.72 9.58 36.94
CA GLY A 256 14.94 8.34 36.93
C GLY A 256 13.84 8.30 35.86
N GLU A 257 13.83 9.25 34.91
CA GLU A 257 12.94 9.29 33.76
C GLU A 257 13.63 8.60 32.56
N PRO A 258 13.18 7.42 32.10
CA PRO A 258 13.80 6.73 30.97
C PRO A 258 13.69 7.55 29.68
N THR A 259 14.82 7.73 29.00
CA THR A 259 14.86 8.39 27.69
C THR A 259 14.29 7.49 26.61
N VAL A 260 13.40 8.05 25.79
CA VAL A 260 12.69 7.38 24.70
C VAL A 260 13.36 7.70 23.36
N ALA A 261 13.64 8.97 23.12
CA ALA A 261 14.27 9.44 21.89
C ALA A 261 15.01 10.77 22.11
N TYR A 262 16.02 11.01 21.28
CA TYR A 262 16.73 12.27 21.13
C TYR A 262 16.32 12.89 19.78
N LEU A 263 15.82 14.11 19.80
CA LEU A 263 15.43 14.84 18.59
C LEU A 263 16.60 15.71 18.15
N TRP A 264 16.88 15.67 16.85
CA TRP A 264 18.01 16.34 16.23
C TRP A 264 17.54 17.18 15.06
N ALA A 265 18.22 18.30 14.84
CA ALA A 265 18.12 19.09 13.61
C ALA A 265 19.47 19.06 12.91
N ARG A 266 19.47 18.83 11.59
CA ARG A 266 20.63 19.13 10.75
C ARG A 266 20.84 20.64 10.72
N THR A 267 22.07 21.08 10.57
CA THR A 267 22.42 22.52 10.54
C THR A 267 23.15 22.87 9.26
N ALA A 268 22.83 24.02 8.68
CA ALA A 268 23.56 24.61 7.55
C ALA A 268 24.35 25.84 8.03
N ARG A 269 25.37 26.24 7.26
CA ARG A 269 26.15 27.44 7.54
C ARG A 269 25.56 28.64 6.79
N ASP A 270 25.39 29.75 7.47
CA ASP A 270 24.95 31.01 6.86
C ASP A 270 25.98 31.51 5.83
N LYS A 271 25.52 32.32 4.86
CA LYS A 271 26.37 32.98 3.85
C LYS A 271 27.00 34.27 4.37
N MET A 272 26.36 34.92 5.32
CA MET A 272 26.81 36.20 5.86
C MET A 272 27.60 36.00 7.16
N PRO A 273 28.68 36.77 7.41
CA PRO A 273 29.32 36.83 8.70
C PRO A 273 28.30 37.12 9.81
N PRO A 274 28.36 36.43 10.96
CA PRO A 274 29.46 35.59 11.46
C PRO A 274 29.42 34.12 10.98
N TYR A 275 28.68 33.81 9.92
CA TYR A 275 28.50 32.47 9.35
C TYR A 275 27.88 31.48 10.32
N GLY A 276 26.82 31.90 11.00
CA GLY A 276 26.14 31.13 12.02
C GLY A 276 25.60 29.78 11.54
N ARG A 277 25.41 28.85 12.48
CA ARG A 277 24.77 27.55 12.24
C ARG A 277 23.25 27.67 12.33
N ILE A 278 22.58 27.47 11.20
CA ILE A 278 21.12 27.53 11.08
C ILE A 278 20.55 26.11 11.21
N PRO A 279 19.76 25.80 12.25
CA PRO A 279 19.07 24.51 12.35
C PRO A 279 17.98 24.42 11.29
N LEU A 280 17.83 23.26 10.65
CA LEU A 280 16.92 23.02 9.53
C LEU A 280 15.66 22.32 10.04
N LEU A 281 14.60 23.08 10.30
CA LEU A 281 13.34 22.60 10.84
C LEU A 281 12.19 22.98 9.90
N LYS A 282 11.29 22.05 9.60
CA LYS A 282 10.07 22.35 8.81
C LYS A 282 8.98 23.01 9.66
N THR A 283 8.97 22.73 10.95
CA THR A 283 8.03 23.29 11.93
C THR A 283 8.73 23.44 13.27
N PHE A 284 8.29 24.39 14.08
CA PHE A 284 8.72 24.50 15.47
C PHE A 284 7.83 23.70 16.43
N TRP A 285 6.74 23.10 15.96
CA TRP A 285 5.88 22.28 16.82
C TRP A 285 6.50 20.91 17.14
N LEU A 286 6.47 20.56 18.43
CA LEU A 286 6.76 19.20 18.91
C LEU A 286 5.48 18.40 19.09
N CYS A 287 4.47 18.99 19.73
CA CYS A 287 3.16 18.41 19.92
C CYS A 287 2.08 19.50 19.90
N LYS A 288 1.00 19.27 19.15
CA LYS A 288 -0.15 20.19 19.05
C LYS A 288 -1.38 19.74 19.87
N LYS A 289 -1.32 18.57 20.51
CA LYS A 289 -2.45 18.02 21.27
C LYS A 289 -2.75 18.90 22.49
N SER A 290 -4.02 19.26 22.67
CA SER A 290 -4.47 20.08 23.80
C SER A 290 -4.12 19.42 25.14
N GLY A 291 -3.65 20.20 26.11
CA GLY A 291 -3.16 19.70 27.40
C GLY A 291 -1.74 19.12 27.39
N ARG A 292 -1.10 19.04 26.22
CA ARG A 292 0.29 18.58 26.02
C ARG A 292 1.02 19.38 24.93
N ARG A 293 0.57 20.60 24.64
CA ARG A 293 1.16 21.44 23.60
C ARG A 293 2.60 21.75 23.96
N SER A 294 3.47 21.58 22.97
CA SER A 294 4.88 21.90 23.11
C SER A 294 5.49 22.34 21.79
N ALA A 295 6.32 23.38 21.83
CA ALA A 295 6.99 23.94 20.66
C ALA A 295 8.39 24.47 21.00
N PHE A 296 9.21 24.60 19.97
CA PHE A 296 10.51 25.26 20.00
C PHE A 296 10.33 26.79 19.93
N MET A 297 11.09 27.50 20.75
CA MET A 297 11.40 28.91 20.56
C MET A 297 12.88 29.04 20.18
N PRO A 298 13.21 29.37 18.92
CA PRO A 298 14.60 29.61 18.51
C PRO A 298 15.09 30.94 19.09
N VAL A 299 16.28 30.91 19.71
CA VAL A 299 16.95 32.07 20.31
C VAL A 299 18.34 32.19 19.67
N PRO A 300 18.59 33.19 18.82
CA PRO A 300 19.92 33.39 18.23
C PRO A 300 20.92 33.77 19.33
N LYS A 301 22.14 33.22 19.24
CA LYS A 301 23.24 33.59 20.15
C LYS A 301 23.65 35.04 19.92
N GLN A 302 24.12 35.71 20.96
CA GLN A 302 24.54 37.12 20.90
C GLN A 302 25.69 37.35 19.91
N ASP A 303 26.57 36.36 19.73
CA ASP A 303 27.68 36.38 18.78
C ASP A 303 27.27 35.99 17.34
N GLY A 304 25.99 35.67 17.12
CA GLY A 304 25.43 35.22 15.84
C GLY A 304 25.93 33.85 15.35
N THR A 305 26.71 33.12 16.15
CA THR A 305 27.35 31.86 15.71
C THR A 305 26.39 30.68 15.57
N GLY A 306 25.18 30.79 16.12
CA GLY A 306 24.16 29.76 16.01
C GLY A 306 22.89 30.10 16.76
N VAL A 307 22.06 29.07 16.98
CA VAL A 307 20.73 29.19 17.57
C VAL A 307 20.60 28.20 18.73
N ASP A 308 20.19 28.70 19.88
CA ASP A 308 19.78 27.89 21.03
C ASP A 308 18.25 27.73 21.05
N PHE A 309 17.76 26.70 21.72
CA PHE A 309 16.32 26.44 21.81
C PHE A 309 15.82 26.61 23.24
N LYS A 310 14.63 27.22 23.35
CA LYS A 310 13.81 27.20 24.56
C LYS A 310 12.53 26.41 24.29
N LEU A 311 12.03 25.71 25.31
CA LEU A 311 10.81 24.93 25.22
C LEU A 311 9.61 25.79 25.65
N LEU A 312 8.61 25.88 24.79
CA LEU A 312 7.29 26.39 25.15
C LEU A 312 6.42 25.19 25.50
N ASP A 313 5.77 25.22 26.66
CA ASP A 313 4.89 24.16 27.15
C ASP A 313 3.44 24.64 27.29
N GLU A 314 2.56 23.75 27.74
CA GLU A 314 1.13 24.06 27.90
C GLU A 314 0.91 25.24 28.88
N LEU A 315 1.73 25.36 29.92
CA LEU A 315 1.64 26.46 30.89
C LEU A 315 1.99 27.80 30.25
N PHE A 316 3.00 27.82 29.38
CA PHE A 316 3.32 28.99 28.56
C PHE A 316 2.11 29.42 27.71
N PHE A 317 1.48 28.48 27.00
CA PHE A 317 0.30 28.78 26.16
C PHE A 317 -0.94 29.21 26.98
N ALA A 318 -1.03 28.83 28.25
CA ALA A 318 -2.09 29.26 29.16
C ALA A 318 -1.84 30.64 29.81
N GLY A 319 -0.57 31.03 30.00
CA GLY A 319 -0.15 32.24 30.72
C GLY A 319 -0.20 33.56 29.95
N GLY A 320 -0.53 33.53 28.66
CA GLY A 320 -0.72 34.72 27.80
C GLY A 320 0.57 35.33 27.23
N MET A 321 0.53 35.76 25.96
CA MET A 321 1.69 36.16 25.15
C MET A 321 2.41 37.45 25.54
N LYS A 322 1.86 38.28 26.44
CA LYS A 322 2.47 39.57 26.82
C LYS A 322 3.89 39.42 27.39
N LYS A 323 4.19 38.31 28.08
CA LYS A 323 5.52 38.00 28.63
C LYS A 323 6.54 37.55 27.56
N LEU A 324 6.08 37.13 26.38
CA LEU A 324 6.94 36.55 25.35
C LEU A 324 7.88 37.60 24.75
N TYR A 325 7.40 38.81 24.43
CA TYR A 325 8.24 39.87 23.87
C TYR A 325 9.19 40.50 24.89
N GLU A 326 8.82 40.51 26.17
CA GLU A 326 9.70 40.93 27.26
C GLU A 326 10.88 39.94 27.41
N GLN A 327 10.59 38.65 27.26
CA GLN A 327 11.58 37.58 27.38
C GLN A 327 12.42 37.39 26.12
N TYR A 328 11.86 37.64 24.94
CA TYR A 328 12.49 37.41 23.63
C TYR A 328 12.33 38.63 22.70
N PRO A 329 13.15 39.68 22.87
CA PRO A 329 13.02 40.93 22.13
C PRO A 329 13.20 40.77 20.60
N HIS A 330 13.95 39.76 20.16
CA HIS A 330 14.23 39.50 18.74
C HIS A 330 12.98 39.14 17.93
N LEU A 331 11.91 38.66 18.58
CA LEU A 331 10.64 38.37 17.92
C LEU A 331 10.01 39.61 17.27
N LYS A 332 10.23 40.80 17.85
CA LYS A 332 9.80 42.07 17.25
C LYS A 332 10.54 42.35 15.94
N ALA A 333 11.84 42.07 15.88
CA ALA A 333 12.64 42.24 14.67
C ALA A 333 12.27 41.22 13.58
N TRP A 334 11.65 40.12 13.97
CA TRP A 334 11.13 39.10 13.07
C TRP A 334 9.67 39.32 12.65
N ASP A 335 9.05 40.43 13.06
CA ASP A 335 7.64 40.75 12.83
C ASP A 335 6.67 39.63 13.30
N VAL A 336 7.06 38.90 14.34
CA VAL A 336 6.18 37.92 14.99
C VAL A 336 5.25 38.69 15.93
N THR A 337 3.94 38.52 15.74
CA THR A 337 2.84 39.11 16.51
C THR A 337 2.03 38.01 17.20
N GLU A 338 1.12 38.38 18.10
CA GLU A 338 0.19 37.42 18.71
C GLU A 338 -0.73 36.74 17.69
N GLU A 339 -1.15 37.49 16.67
CA GLU A 339 -2.02 36.98 15.61
C GLU A 339 -1.29 35.95 14.71
N ASN A 340 0.01 36.15 14.47
CA ASN A 340 0.79 35.28 13.56
C ASN A 340 1.68 34.25 14.27
N LEU A 341 1.73 34.20 15.61
CA LEU A 341 2.61 33.27 16.34
C LEU A 341 2.34 31.81 15.96
N ASN A 342 1.06 31.42 15.82
CA ASN A 342 0.73 30.05 15.42
C ASN A 342 1.24 29.73 14.01
N ASP A 343 1.15 30.70 13.09
CA ASP A 343 1.69 30.56 11.74
C ASP A 343 3.22 30.47 11.75
N PHE A 344 3.88 31.30 12.56
CA PHE A 344 5.32 31.21 12.81
C PHE A 344 5.72 29.84 13.36
N LEU A 345 5.02 29.30 14.36
CA LEU A 345 5.34 27.97 14.89
C LEU A 345 5.06 26.84 13.88
N ASN A 346 4.09 27.03 12.99
CA ASN A 346 3.83 26.10 11.89
C ASN A 346 4.97 26.10 10.86
N LYS A 347 5.59 27.26 10.62
CA LYS A 347 6.65 27.47 9.63
C LYS A 347 8.02 27.52 10.31
N GLY A 348 8.74 26.40 10.27
CA GLY A 348 10.10 26.32 10.82
C GLY A 348 11.11 27.19 10.04
N THR A 349 12.40 26.95 10.25
CA THR A 349 13.47 27.64 9.51
C THR A 349 13.52 27.31 8.02
N MET A 350 12.89 26.22 7.59
CA MET A 350 12.94 25.70 6.22
C MET A 350 11.56 25.48 5.61
N ASN A 351 11.45 25.80 4.31
CA ASN A 351 10.31 25.43 3.46
C ASN A 351 10.81 24.90 2.09
N ARG A 352 9.91 24.75 1.10
CA ARG A 352 10.27 24.25 -0.25
C ARG A 352 11.16 25.22 -1.05
N ALA A 353 11.09 26.52 -0.77
CA ALA A 353 11.85 27.55 -1.49
C ALA A 353 13.27 27.70 -0.93
N GLY A 354 13.47 27.45 0.37
CA GLY A 354 14.77 27.51 1.01
C GLY A 354 14.70 27.63 2.53
N VAL A 355 15.73 28.24 3.11
CA VAL A 355 15.94 28.38 4.55
C VAL A 355 16.13 29.85 4.87
N TRP A 356 15.44 30.34 5.90
CA TRP A 356 15.70 31.65 6.49
C TRP A 356 16.63 31.51 7.70
N SER A 357 17.43 32.55 7.97
CA SER A 357 18.42 32.52 9.06
C SER A 357 17.89 33.25 10.29
N PRO A 358 17.77 32.57 11.45
CA PRO A 358 17.53 33.26 12.73
C PRO A 358 18.72 34.12 13.18
N CYS A 359 19.93 33.87 12.67
CA CYS A 359 21.14 34.59 13.08
C CYS A 359 21.27 35.97 12.40
N THR A 360 20.92 36.05 11.11
CA THR A 360 21.19 37.24 10.27
C THR A 360 19.95 37.82 9.61
N GLY A 361 18.81 37.13 9.66
CA GLY A 361 17.60 37.49 8.94
C GLY A 361 16.32 37.37 9.78
N ARG A 362 15.19 37.29 9.07
CA ARG A 362 13.85 37.13 9.64
C ARG A 362 13.01 36.14 8.83
N PRO A 363 11.92 35.60 9.38
CA PRO A 363 11.01 34.70 8.68
C PRO A 363 10.55 35.27 7.33
N GLY A 364 10.43 34.40 6.33
CA GLY A 364 10.00 34.77 4.98
C GLY A 364 11.12 35.27 4.04
N ILE A 365 12.31 35.61 4.56
CA ILE A 365 13.46 35.98 3.73
C ILE A 365 14.42 34.79 3.59
N ILE A 366 14.64 34.34 2.35
CA ILE A 366 15.51 33.20 2.06
C ILE A 366 16.98 33.60 2.21
N ALA A 367 17.67 32.99 3.17
CA ALA A 367 19.11 33.10 3.36
C ALA A 367 19.88 32.04 2.56
N LEU A 368 19.37 30.81 2.50
CA LEU A 368 19.93 29.70 1.72
C LEU A 368 18.87 29.09 0.81
N THR A 369 19.19 28.94 -0.47
CA THR A 369 18.36 28.20 -1.42
C THR A 369 18.58 26.69 -1.26
N MET A 370 17.72 25.87 -1.88
CA MET A 370 17.91 24.42 -1.91
C MET A 370 19.22 24.01 -2.61
N ASP A 371 19.66 24.77 -3.61
CA ASP A 371 20.94 24.52 -4.29
C ASP A 371 22.14 24.83 -3.40
N ASP A 372 22.04 25.86 -2.56
CA ASP A 372 23.07 26.13 -1.56
C ASP A 372 23.19 24.99 -0.55
N LEU A 373 22.07 24.42 -0.12
CA LEU A 373 22.07 23.26 0.79
C LEU A 373 22.67 22.02 0.14
N ARG A 374 22.35 21.75 -1.12
CA ARG A 374 22.97 20.65 -1.88
C ARG A 374 24.48 20.84 -1.96
N ARG A 375 24.95 22.05 -2.31
CA ARG A 375 26.38 22.39 -2.37
C ARG A 375 27.06 22.22 -1.00
N GLN A 376 26.46 22.74 0.07
CA GLN A 376 26.98 22.57 1.43
C GLN A 376 27.03 21.08 1.83
N GLY A 377 26.00 20.30 1.48
CA GLY A 377 25.99 18.85 1.68
C GLY A 377 27.14 18.16 0.95
N GLN A 378 27.34 18.43 -0.35
CA GLN A 378 28.46 17.90 -1.13
C GLN A 378 29.83 18.26 -0.55
N GLN A 379 29.95 19.43 0.08
CA GLN A 379 31.17 19.92 0.71
C GLN A 379 31.35 19.41 2.15
N GLY A 380 30.42 18.61 2.69
CA GLY A 380 30.47 18.14 4.07
C GLY A 380 30.25 19.25 5.11
N LEU A 381 29.63 20.37 4.72
CA LEU A 381 29.41 21.52 5.60
C LEU A 381 28.13 21.42 6.43
N LEU A 382 27.27 20.44 6.18
CA LEU A 382 26.09 20.20 7.02
C LEU A 382 26.50 19.58 8.37
N GLY A 383 25.95 20.11 9.45
CA GLY A 383 26.15 19.59 10.81
C GLY A 383 24.86 19.03 11.41
N THR A 384 24.88 18.72 12.71
CA THR A 384 23.72 18.29 13.50
C THR A 384 23.75 18.93 14.88
N GLN A 385 22.57 19.20 15.45
CA GLN A 385 22.40 19.75 16.79
C GLN A 385 21.26 19.00 17.49
N MET A 386 21.50 18.50 18.70
CA MET A 386 20.45 17.90 19.53
C MET A 386 19.54 19.02 20.04
N THR A 387 18.25 18.91 19.77
CA THR A 387 17.29 19.97 20.09
C THR A 387 16.52 19.65 21.37
N VAL A 388 15.99 18.44 21.51
CA VAL A 388 15.13 18.01 22.63
C VAL A 388 15.35 16.54 22.95
N VAL A 389 15.18 16.18 24.22
CA VAL A 389 15.11 14.80 24.68
C VAL A 389 13.67 14.48 25.09
N VAL A 390 13.16 13.36 24.59
CA VAL A 390 11.85 12.83 24.93
C VAL A 390 12.03 11.76 26.01
N VAL A 391 11.38 11.96 27.15
CA VAL A 391 11.44 11.04 28.29
C VAL A 391 10.06 10.53 28.66
N GLU A 392 10.03 9.39 29.34
CA GLU A 392 8.79 8.84 29.90
C GLU A 392 8.60 9.27 31.35
N ALA A 393 7.67 10.20 31.57
CA ALA A 393 7.38 10.78 32.87
C ALA A 393 6.12 10.16 33.49
N LYS A 394 6.08 10.05 34.82
CA LYS A 394 4.89 9.57 35.57
C LYS A 394 3.92 10.72 35.81
N LYS A 395 2.61 10.50 35.58
CA LYS A 395 1.59 11.50 35.92
C LYS A 395 1.46 11.63 37.46
N PRO A 396 1.45 12.84 38.03
CA PRO A 396 1.25 13.03 39.47
C PRO A 396 -0.04 12.34 39.96
N GLY A 397 0.07 11.49 40.98
CA GLY A 397 -1.06 10.77 41.57
C GLY A 397 -1.72 9.69 40.69
N LYS A 398 -1.24 9.44 39.45
CA LYS A 398 -1.79 8.41 38.55
C LYS A 398 -0.73 7.36 38.20
N LYS A 399 -1.17 6.12 37.99
CA LYS A 399 -0.31 4.98 37.60
C LYS A 399 0.11 5.00 36.11
N THR A 400 -0.31 6.01 35.34
CA THR A 400 -0.04 6.13 33.90
C THR A 400 1.12 7.07 33.62
N THR A 401 1.93 6.72 32.63
CA THR A 401 3.03 7.54 32.13
C THR A 401 2.59 8.38 30.93
N TYR A 402 3.37 9.39 30.57
CA TYR A 402 3.21 10.16 29.35
C TYR A 402 4.58 10.57 28.80
N LYS A 403 4.65 10.88 27.51
CA LYS A 403 5.88 11.40 26.91
C LYS A 403 6.01 12.89 27.23
N LYS A 404 7.16 13.27 27.78
CA LYS A 404 7.51 14.63 28.18
C LYS A 404 8.73 15.07 27.37
N TYR A 405 8.71 16.31 26.94
CA TYR A 405 9.80 16.95 26.22
C TYR A 405 10.65 17.77 27.19
N ARG A 406 11.98 17.67 27.11
CA ARG A 406 12.92 18.52 27.84
C ARG A 406 14.12 18.88 26.98
N LEU A 407 14.86 19.91 27.37
CA LEU A 407 16.14 20.23 26.75
C LEU A 407 17.21 19.19 27.14
N PRO A 408 18.21 18.95 26.27
CA PRO A 408 19.30 18.03 26.56
C PRO A 408 20.24 18.57 27.66
N GLU A 409 20.76 17.68 28.50
CA GLU A 409 21.79 18.02 29.48
C GLU A 409 23.20 17.79 28.94
N GLU A 410 24.20 18.44 29.55
CA GLU A 410 25.61 18.33 29.15
C GLU A 410 26.11 16.87 29.14
N LYS A 411 25.64 16.05 30.10
CA LYS A 411 25.96 14.62 30.16
C LYS A 411 25.46 13.86 28.92
N GLU A 412 24.28 14.21 28.40
CA GLU A 412 23.72 13.56 27.21
C GLU A 412 24.38 14.02 25.92
N LEU A 413 24.76 15.30 25.85
CA LEU A 413 25.51 15.85 24.74
C LEU A 413 26.87 15.16 24.62
N LYS A 414 27.62 15.08 25.73
CA LYS A 414 28.90 14.33 25.80
C LYS A 414 28.74 12.85 25.50
N ALA A 415 27.64 12.22 25.95
CA ALA A 415 27.38 10.81 25.66
C ALA A 415 27.05 10.54 24.18
N ALA A 416 26.60 11.54 23.44
CA ALA A 416 26.33 11.46 22.01
C ALA A 416 27.59 11.61 21.14
N GLU A 417 28.64 12.24 21.67
CA GLU A 417 29.95 12.32 21.03
C GLU A 417 30.63 10.95 21.11
N VAL A 418 31.09 10.44 19.96
CA VAL A 418 31.77 9.17 19.83
C VAL A 418 32.98 9.40 18.94
N GLU A 419 34.14 9.02 19.44
CA GLU A 419 35.41 9.18 18.74
C GLU A 419 35.60 8.09 17.68
N ILE A 420 36.48 8.33 16.72
CA ILE A 420 36.73 7.37 15.63
C ILE A 420 37.36 6.09 16.18
N GLU A 421 38.21 6.20 17.19
CA GLU A 421 38.86 5.08 17.88
C GLU A 421 37.84 4.13 18.53
N ASP A 422 36.77 4.67 19.10
CA ASP A 422 35.67 3.87 19.67
C ASP A 422 35.00 3.03 18.55
N LEU A 423 34.78 3.62 17.38
CA LEU A 423 34.21 2.91 16.23
C LEU A 423 35.17 1.84 15.72
N ASP A 424 36.44 2.18 15.54
CA ASP A 424 37.46 1.25 15.05
C ASP A 424 37.61 0.04 15.99
N GLU A 425 37.57 0.24 17.31
CA GLU A 425 37.60 -0.85 18.28
C GLU A 425 36.40 -1.79 18.14
N VAL A 426 35.19 -1.24 18.02
CA VAL A 426 33.96 -2.03 17.88
C VAL A 426 33.92 -2.82 16.58
N PHE A 427 34.41 -2.24 15.48
CA PHE A 427 34.37 -2.83 14.15
C PHE A 427 35.60 -3.66 13.80
N LYS A 428 36.66 -3.66 14.62
CA LYS A 428 37.93 -4.35 14.39
C LYS A 428 37.76 -5.84 14.02
N ASP A 429 36.94 -6.55 14.79
CA ASP A 429 36.71 -8.00 14.62
C ASP A 429 35.41 -8.29 13.83
N ILE A 430 34.73 -7.25 13.34
CA ILE A 430 33.54 -7.39 12.50
C ILE A 430 34.00 -7.51 11.05
N PRO A 431 33.63 -8.59 10.32
CA PRO A 431 33.97 -8.74 8.92
C PRO A 431 33.55 -7.51 8.11
N PHE A 432 34.40 -7.05 7.19
CA PHE A 432 34.18 -5.84 6.37
C PHE A 432 34.13 -4.51 7.14
N GLY A 433 34.43 -4.51 8.44
CA GLY A 433 34.58 -3.28 9.24
C GLY A 433 33.36 -2.37 9.21
N ILE A 434 33.60 -1.06 9.17
CA ILE A 434 32.54 -0.03 9.09
C ILE A 434 31.79 -0.11 7.73
N PRO A 435 30.45 0.15 7.69
CA PRO A 435 29.65 0.18 6.45
C PRO A 435 30.04 1.25 5.41
N ASP A 436 31.11 0.99 4.68
CA ASP A 436 31.70 1.86 3.67
C ASP A 436 31.17 1.68 2.25
N GLU A 437 30.30 0.70 2.04
CA GLU A 437 29.68 0.43 0.75
C GLU A 437 28.86 1.65 0.27
N PRO A 438 28.77 1.88 -1.06
CA PRO A 438 28.10 3.06 -1.58
C PRO A 438 26.58 2.96 -1.39
N THR A 439 25.95 4.10 -1.08
CA THR A 439 24.50 4.25 -1.17
C THR A 439 24.04 4.36 -2.64
N PRO A 440 22.75 4.17 -2.93
CA PRO A 440 22.22 4.36 -4.27
C PRO A 440 22.36 5.82 -4.72
N THR A 441 22.82 6.02 -5.96
CA THR A 441 23.09 7.36 -6.52
C THR A 441 21.84 8.22 -6.63
N GLY A 442 20.73 7.63 -7.04
CA GLY A 442 19.47 8.34 -7.20
C GLY A 442 19.49 9.44 -8.26
N GLY A 443 18.42 10.25 -8.29
CA GLY A 443 18.35 11.45 -9.13
C GLY A 443 17.86 11.24 -10.58
N GLY A 444 17.55 10.00 -10.99
CA GLY A 444 16.88 9.72 -12.26
C GLY A 444 15.37 10.02 -12.22
N SER A 445 14.70 9.82 -13.35
CA SER A 445 13.25 10.01 -13.53
C SER A 445 12.41 8.75 -13.32
N GLY A 446 13.06 7.59 -13.11
CA GLY A 446 12.45 6.28 -12.84
C GLY A 446 12.54 5.87 -11.35
N ALA A 447 12.92 4.60 -11.08
CA ALA A 447 12.92 4.03 -9.73
C ALA A 447 13.90 4.76 -8.80
N SER A 448 14.99 5.26 -9.38
CA SER A 448 16.01 6.06 -8.73
C SER A 448 15.52 7.41 -8.15
N ARG A 449 14.29 7.85 -8.46
CA ARG A 449 13.62 8.98 -7.77
C ARG A 449 13.45 8.74 -6.26
N ALA A 450 13.45 7.48 -5.83
CA ALA A 450 13.35 7.10 -4.44
C ALA A 450 14.57 7.56 -3.61
N PHE A 451 15.69 7.92 -4.25
CA PHE A 451 16.95 8.20 -3.56
C PHE A 451 17.40 9.65 -3.81
N SER A 452 17.64 10.37 -2.72
CA SER A 452 18.08 11.78 -2.78
C SER A 452 19.30 12.09 -1.93
N LEU A 453 19.82 11.10 -1.20
CA LEU A 453 20.90 11.27 -0.23
C LEU A 453 22.21 11.74 -0.88
N HIS A 454 22.56 11.19 -2.05
CA HIS A 454 23.76 11.58 -2.77
C HIS A 454 23.79 13.06 -3.12
N ASN A 455 22.64 13.72 -3.33
CA ASN A 455 22.57 15.16 -3.61
C ASN A 455 23.10 16.00 -2.44
N TYR A 456 23.17 15.42 -1.24
CA TYR A 456 23.61 16.09 -0.01
C TYR A 456 24.91 15.51 0.55
N GLY A 457 25.69 14.79 -0.27
CA GLY A 457 27.01 14.29 0.12
C GLY A 457 27.00 12.99 0.93
N ILE A 458 25.83 12.42 1.22
CA ILE A 458 25.69 11.09 1.85
C ILE A 458 25.84 10.05 0.73
N LYS A 459 27.04 9.49 0.62
CA LYS A 459 27.47 8.57 -0.46
C LYS A 459 27.78 7.16 0.04
N LYS A 460 27.91 6.97 1.36
CA LYS A 460 28.18 5.67 2.00
C LYS A 460 27.14 5.37 3.06
N TRP A 461 26.86 4.08 3.28
CA TRP A 461 25.81 3.67 4.22
C TRP A 461 26.05 4.12 5.66
N ARG A 462 27.30 4.16 6.13
CA ARG A 462 27.64 4.70 7.46
C ARG A 462 27.14 6.14 7.68
N GLU A 463 27.07 6.95 6.63
CA GLU A 463 26.73 8.38 6.71
C GLU A 463 25.22 8.61 6.92
N MET A 464 24.42 7.54 6.86
CA MET A 464 22.99 7.57 7.23
C MET A 464 22.76 7.47 8.74
N PHE A 465 23.81 7.29 9.54
CA PHE A 465 23.74 7.11 10.99
C PHE A 465 24.57 8.19 11.69
N THR A 466 24.18 8.57 12.92
CA THR A 466 25.09 9.32 13.79
C THR A 466 26.22 8.42 14.28
N SER A 467 27.35 8.99 14.73
CA SER A 467 28.47 8.18 15.28
C SER A 467 28.02 7.29 16.44
N ARG A 468 27.15 7.80 17.32
CA ARG A 468 26.54 7.01 18.40
C ARG A 468 25.63 5.88 17.88
N GLN A 469 24.82 6.13 16.85
CA GLN A 469 24.01 5.07 16.23
C GLN A 469 24.90 3.99 15.58
N LEU A 470 25.98 4.37 14.89
CA LEU A 470 26.94 3.42 14.32
C LEU A 470 27.60 2.55 15.38
N LEU A 471 28.06 3.16 16.48
CA LEU A 471 28.64 2.44 17.61
C LEU A 471 27.66 1.42 18.17
N ALA A 472 26.41 1.84 18.42
CA ALA A 472 25.36 0.97 18.92
C ALA A 472 25.09 -0.19 17.95
N MET A 473 24.95 0.07 16.65
CA MET A 473 24.76 -0.98 15.64
C MET A 473 25.93 -1.98 15.60
N GLY A 474 27.17 -1.49 15.67
CA GLY A 474 28.36 -2.34 15.75
C GLY A 474 28.36 -3.25 16.98
N VAL A 475 27.98 -2.72 18.16
CA VAL A 475 27.83 -3.51 19.39
C VAL A 475 26.77 -4.60 19.24
N PHE A 476 25.59 -4.29 18.68
CA PHE A 476 24.55 -5.29 18.44
C PHE A 476 25.00 -6.38 17.45
N VAL A 477 25.69 -6.02 16.37
CA VAL A 477 26.28 -6.99 15.43
C VAL A 477 27.28 -7.89 16.16
N ARG A 478 28.22 -7.31 16.92
CA ARG A 478 29.25 -8.05 17.66
C ARG A 478 28.65 -9.09 18.60
N HIS A 479 27.68 -8.71 19.42
CA HIS A 479 27.05 -9.65 20.35
C HIS A 479 26.13 -10.65 19.64
N THR A 480 25.50 -10.27 18.53
CA THR A 480 24.73 -11.23 17.71
C THR A 480 25.66 -12.32 17.17
N ARG A 481 26.85 -11.96 16.68
CA ARG A 481 27.87 -12.92 16.24
C ARG A 481 28.33 -13.83 17.38
N GLN A 482 28.65 -13.25 18.54
CA GLN A 482 29.05 -14.02 19.72
C GLN A 482 27.97 -15.01 20.17
N ALA A 483 26.69 -14.62 20.10
CA ALA A 483 25.58 -15.53 20.38
C ALA A 483 25.57 -16.72 19.41
N ILE A 484 25.71 -16.47 18.10
CA ILE A 484 25.75 -17.53 17.09
C ILE A 484 26.94 -18.46 17.31
N ASP A 485 28.13 -17.90 17.57
CA ASP A 485 29.34 -18.67 17.82
C ASP A 485 29.19 -19.53 19.09
N GLN A 486 28.60 -18.99 20.16
CA GLN A 486 28.34 -19.76 21.38
C GLN A 486 27.36 -20.91 21.17
N ILE A 487 26.30 -20.71 20.37
CA ILE A 487 25.36 -21.79 20.05
C ILE A 487 26.08 -22.90 19.25
N ALA A 488 26.94 -22.52 18.31
CA ALA A 488 27.64 -23.47 17.45
C ALA A 488 28.79 -24.20 18.12
N LEU A 489 29.37 -23.63 19.18
CA LEU A 489 30.41 -24.25 20.01
C LEU A 489 29.86 -25.33 20.97
N ASP A 490 28.54 -25.47 21.05
CA ASP A 490 27.92 -26.56 21.80
C ASP A 490 28.31 -27.91 21.16
N ASN A 491 28.71 -28.88 21.99
CA ASN A 491 29.18 -30.19 21.53
C ASN A 491 28.03 -31.10 21.02
N ARG A 492 26.78 -30.64 21.05
CA ARG A 492 25.63 -31.37 20.53
C ARG A 492 25.68 -31.47 18.99
N PRO A 493 25.30 -32.62 18.39
CA PRO A 493 25.34 -32.81 16.93
C PRO A 493 24.50 -31.79 16.14
N ASP A 494 23.41 -31.31 16.72
CA ASP A 494 22.46 -30.34 16.13
C ASP A 494 22.80 -28.87 16.45
N ALA A 495 23.95 -28.62 17.08
CA ALA A 495 24.37 -27.27 17.48
C ALA A 495 24.51 -26.30 16.30
N LYS A 496 25.05 -26.76 15.18
CA LYS A 496 25.22 -25.94 13.97
C LYS A 496 23.88 -25.55 13.35
N GLU A 497 22.95 -26.51 13.22
CA GLU A 497 21.59 -26.25 12.73
C GLU A 497 20.85 -25.25 13.63
N LYS A 498 20.97 -25.41 14.95
CA LYS A 498 20.40 -24.46 15.92
C LYS A 498 21.04 -23.07 15.79
N ALA A 499 22.36 -22.99 15.63
CA ALA A 499 23.07 -21.74 15.46
C ALA A 499 22.65 -21.00 14.18
N GLU A 500 22.45 -21.75 13.09
CA GLU A 500 21.91 -21.22 11.84
C GLU A 500 20.51 -20.65 12.03
N VAL A 501 19.56 -21.43 12.55
CA VAL A 501 18.17 -20.99 12.65
C VAL A 501 18.01 -19.85 13.67
N ILE A 502 18.61 -19.97 14.86
CA ILE A 502 18.55 -18.91 15.87
C ILE A 502 19.28 -17.66 15.34
N GLY A 503 20.44 -17.83 14.70
CA GLY A 503 21.19 -16.73 14.09
C GLY A 503 20.42 -16.01 12.98
N ALA A 504 19.66 -16.74 12.16
CA ALA A 504 18.77 -16.18 11.16
C ALA A 504 17.71 -15.27 11.81
N TYR A 505 17.03 -15.75 12.85
CA TYR A 505 16.04 -14.94 13.57
C TYR A 505 16.68 -13.74 14.30
N LEU A 506 17.87 -13.88 14.88
CA LEU A 506 18.58 -12.75 15.50
C LEU A 506 18.96 -11.68 14.46
N GLY A 507 19.35 -12.07 13.25
CA GLY A 507 19.60 -11.09 12.17
C GLY A 507 18.32 -10.47 11.63
N ILE A 508 17.19 -11.19 11.59
CA ILE A 508 15.87 -10.58 11.32
C ILE A 508 15.52 -9.53 12.39
N LEU A 509 15.80 -9.81 13.66
CA LEU A 509 15.62 -8.85 14.75
C LEU A 509 16.51 -7.61 14.58
N LEU A 510 17.77 -7.81 14.19
CA LEU A 510 18.70 -6.72 13.87
C LEU A 510 18.20 -5.88 12.68
N GLY A 511 17.73 -6.52 11.61
CA GLY A 511 17.13 -5.88 10.44
C GLY A 511 15.92 -5.02 10.82
N LYS A 512 15.02 -5.56 11.63
CA LYS A 512 13.89 -4.78 12.15
C LYS A 512 14.32 -3.61 13.01
N PHE A 513 15.32 -3.79 13.87
CA PHE A 513 15.84 -2.73 14.71
C PHE A 513 16.45 -1.59 13.87
N VAL A 514 17.24 -1.92 12.84
CA VAL A 514 17.90 -0.91 12.01
C VAL A 514 16.92 -0.06 11.19
N ASP A 515 15.73 -0.57 10.85
CA ASP A 515 14.66 0.24 10.24
C ASP A 515 14.26 1.44 11.12
N TYR A 516 14.37 1.32 12.44
CA TYR A 516 14.02 2.38 13.40
C TYR A 516 15.23 3.09 14.01
N PHE A 517 16.42 2.94 13.41
CA PHE A 517 17.66 3.36 14.04
C PHE A 517 18.63 4.08 13.08
N SER A 518 18.11 4.99 12.25
CA SER A 518 18.91 5.84 11.35
C SER A 518 18.70 7.33 11.61
N SER A 519 19.52 8.17 10.99
CA SER A 519 19.32 9.63 10.94
C SER A 519 18.23 10.09 9.96
N LEU A 520 17.46 9.14 9.40
CA LEU A 520 16.26 9.41 8.60
C LEU A 520 14.95 9.14 9.36
N CYS A 521 15.01 8.54 10.55
CA CYS A 521 13.81 8.33 11.37
C CYS A 521 13.20 9.67 11.80
N LEU A 522 11.86 9.77 11.81
CA LEU A 522 11.14 11.00 12.18
C LEU A 522 10.39 10.82 13.50
N TRP A 523 10.17 11.91 14.23
CA TRP A 523 9.30 11.91 15.41
C TRP A 523 7.85 12.20 15.00
N SER A 524 6.91 11.39 15.48
CA SER A 524 5.48 11.69 15.39
C SER A 524 4.98 12.22 16.71
N GLY A 525 4.80 13.54 16.83
CA GLY A 525 4.16 14.16 18.00
C GLY A 525 2.68 13.83 18.16
N TYR A 526 2.05 13.21 17.15
CA TYR A 526 0.69 12.67 17.23
C TYR A 526 0.68 11.30 17.91
N ASN A 527 1.53 10.37 17.46
CA ASN A 527 1.62 9.02 18.03
C ASN A 527 2.56 8.93 19.25
N ASP A 528 3.30 10.00 19.56
CA ASP A 528 4.36 10.04 20.57
C ASP A 528 5.43 8.94 20.38
N GLU A 529 5.83 8.73 19.12
CA GLU A 529 6.71 7.62 18.72
C GLU A 529 7.67 7.99 17.58
N VAL A 530 8.77 7.22 17.48
CA VAL A 530 9.68 7.26 16.32
C VAL A 530 9.08 6.49 15.15
N LEU A 531 9.16 7.07 13.97
CA LEU A 531 8.76 6.49 12.70
C LEU A 531 9.95 5.80 12.02
N HIS A 532 9.65 4.70 11.34
CA HIS A 532 10.59 3.92 10.52
C HIS A 532 11.24 4.72 9.39
N THR A 533 12.42 4.26 8.95
CA THR A 533 13.22 4.80 7.86
C THR A 533 12.48 4.71 6.53
N PHE A 534 11.79 3.60 6.26
CA PHE A 534 11.14 3.31 4.98
C PHE A 534 9.68 3.80 4.86
N SER A 535 9.33 4.95 5.45
CA SER A 535 7.95 5.48 5.46
C SER A 535 7.24 5.52 4.09
N ARG A 536 7.99 5.58 2.98
CA ARG A 536 7.49 5.51 1.60
C ARG A 536 8.34 4.64 0.67
N PHE A 537 9.10 3.67 1.21
CA PHE A 537 10.07 2.85 0.46
C PHE A 537 11.07 3.69 -0.36
N ALA A 538 11.68 4.68 0.31
CA ALA A 538 12.59 5.64 -0.29
C ALA A 538 13.61 6.11 0.75
N PHE A 539 14.73 6.69 0.30
CA PHE A 539 15.71 7.38 1.14
C PHE A 539 15.70 8.90 0.86
N PRO A 540 14.70 9.63 1.40
CA PRO A 540 14.68 11.08 1.34
C PRO A 540 15.72 11.70 2.27
N MET A 541 16.19 12.90 1.93
CA MET A 541 16.84 13.77 2.90
C MET A 541 15.82 14.29 3.92
N ASN A 542 16.01 13.94 5.19
CA ASN A 542 15.26 14.46 6.33
C ASN A 542 16.12 15.48 7.09
N TRP A 543 15.53 16.64 7.37
CA TRP A 543 16.22 17.81 7.93
C TRP A 543 16.26 17.78 9.45
N ASP A 544 15.17 17.33 10.05
CA ASP A 544 15.04 16.93 11.43
C ASP A 544 14.89 15.41 11.51
N PHE A 545 15.43 14.80 12.56
CA PHE A 545 15.34 13.36 12.76
C PHE A 545 15.27 13.00 14.25
N ALA A 546 14.79 11.78 14.51
CA ALA A 546 14.67 11.22 15.85
C ALA A 546 15.59 10.02 15.99
N GLU A 547 16.55 10.11 16.90
CA GLU A 547 17.36 8.99 17.33
C GLU A 547 16.64 8.27 18.49
N ALA A 548 16.21 7.04 18.26
CA ALA A 548 15.61 6.23 19.32
C ALA A 548 16.64 5.81 20.38
N ASN A 549 16.21 5.63 21.63
CA ASN A 549 17.00 4.88 22.60
C ASN A 549 16.90 3.37 22.26
N PRO A 550 18.02 2.66 22.00
CA PRO A 550 18.02 1.25 21.59
C PRO A 550 17.36 0.31 22.62
N PHE A 551 17.22 0.76 23.87
CA PHE A 551 16.65 -0.02 24.97
C PHE A 551 15.17 0.21 25.23
N THR A 552 14.50 0.99 24.39
CA THR A 552 13.07 1.28 24.52
C THR A 552 12.24 0.01 24.31
N GLU A 553 11.25 -0.24 25.20
CA GLU A 553 10.40 -1.44 25.17
C GLU A 553 9.31 -1.43 24.07
N SER A 554 9.33 -0.48 23.13
CA SER A 554 8.36 -0.45 22.05
C SER A 554 8.53 -1.66 21.12
N SER A 555 7.40 -2.17 20.63
CA SER A 555 7.32 -3.33 19.72
C SER A 555 8.04 -3.14 18.39
N ARG A 556 8.45 -1.91 18.09
CA ARG A 556 9.18 -1.52 16.88
C ARG A 556 10.70 -1.62 17.03
N PHE A 557 11.24 -1.53 18.24
CA PHE A 557 12.69 -1.61 18.50
C PHE A 557 13.12 -3.03 18.87
N TYR A 558 14.41 -3.22 19.15
CA TYR A 558 14.99 -4.54 19.42
C TYR A 558 14.25 -5.31 20.53
N VAL A 559 14.00 -4.67 21.69
CA VAL A 559 13.35 -5.30 22.86
C VAL A 559 11.98 -5.86 22.50
N GLY A 560 11.10 -5.03 21.93
CA GLY A 560 9.77 -5.45 21.53
C GLY A 560 9.76 -6.29 20.24
N GLY A 561 10.80 -6.18 19.42
CA GLY A 561 11.07 -7.00 18.24
C GLY A 561 11.21 -8.47 18.60
N ILE A 562 11.90 -8.79 19.71
CA ILE A 562 12.03 -10.16 20.23
C ILE A 562 10.65 -10.81 20.39
N GLU A 563 9.72 -10.12 21.05
CA GLU A 563 8.38 -10.67 21.32
C GLU A 563 7.52 -10.75 20.05
N ILE A 564 7.66 -9.80 19.13
CA ILE A 564 6.96 -9.89 17.85
C ILE A 564 7.46 -11.09 17.03
N ALA A 565 8.78 -11.23 16.85
CA ALA A 565 9.34 -12.33 16.08
C ALA A 565 8.94 -13.67 16.69
N SER A 566 8.99 -13.78 18.02
CA SER A 566 8.62 -15.01 18.73
C SER A 566 7.14 -15.37 18.54
N LYS A 567 6.23 -14.39 18.55
CA LYS A 567 4.81 -14.63 18.22
C LYS A 567 4.61 -15.10 16.78
N VAL A 568 5.40 -14.57 15.84
CA VAL A 568 5.35 -15.04 14.45
C VAL A 568 5.84 -16.48 14.38
N ILE A 569 6.96 -16.82 15.03
CA ILE A 569 7.47 -18.20 15.13
C ILE A 569 6.39 -19.13 15.72
N ASP A 570 5.71 -18.73 16.80
CA ASP A 570 4.62 -19.50 17.42
C ASP A 570 3.48 -19.81 16.42
N HIS A 571 3.18 -18.88 15.50
CA HIS A 571 2.20 -19.09 14.43
C HIS A 571 2.74 -19.99 13.31
N LEU A 572 4.01 -19.82 12.92
CA LEU A 572 4.64 -20.59 11.83
C LEU A 572 4.87 -22.06 12.21
N LEU A 573 5.27 -22.33 13.47
CA LEU A 573 5.44 -23.70 13.98
C LEU A 573 4.14 -24.52 13.93
N LYS A 574 2.97 -23.86 13.95
CA LYS A 574 1.66 -24.54 13.85
C LYS A 574 1.33 -24.96 12.42
N VAL A 575 1.85 -24.26 11.40
CA VAL A 575 1.59 -24.56 9.98
C VAL A 575 2.14 -25.93 9.60
N GLN A 576 3.28 -26.29 10.17
CA GLN A 576 4.05 -27.50 9.85
C GLN A 576 3.39 -28.81 10.29
N ARG A 577 2.24 -28.75 10.97
CA ARG A 577 1.39 -29.92 11.22
C ARG A 577 0.84 -30.54 9.93
N PHE A 578 0.75 -29.76 8.86
CA PHE A 578 0.02 -30.11 7.64
C PHE A 578 0.80 -29.87 6.35
N ALA A 579 1.97 -29.21 6.44
CA ALA A 579 2.75 -28.78 5.30
C ALA A 579 3.93 -29.73 5.03
N LEU A 580 4.28 -29.89 3.76
CA LEU A 580 5.54 -30.50 3.35
C LEU A 580 6.69 -29.50 3.55
N SER A 581 7.91 -30.01 3.66
CA SER A 581 9.11 -29.17 3.68
C SER A 581 9.21 -28.38 2.36
N PRO A 582 9.30 -27.03 2.40
CA PRO A 582 9.35 -26.22 1.19
C PRO A 582 10.78 -26.14 0.62
N ASP A 583 10.88 -25.94 -0.69
CA ASP A 583 12.14 -25.65 -1.37
C ASP A 583 12.35 -24.13 -1.49
N ILE A 584 13.35 -23.58 -0.80
CA ILE A 584 13.68 -22.14 -0.84
C ILE A 584 14.94 -21.92 -1.67
N ILE A 585 14.81 -21.24 -2.81
CA ILE A 585 15.89 -21.13 -3.80
C ILE A 585 16.28 -19.66 -3.99
N ARG A 586 17.55 -19.32 -3.80
CA ARG A 586 18.08 -18.02 -4.21
C ARG A 586 18.42 -18.05 -5.69
N LYS A 587 17.57 -17.51 -6.56
CA LYS A 587 17.73 -17.59 -8.02
C LYS A 587 16.96 -16.50 -8.76
N SER A 588 17.50 -16.06 -9.91
CA SER A 588 16.78 -15.20 -10.84
C SER A 588 15.65 -15.95 -11.55
N ALA A 589 14.50 -15.29 -11.73
CA ALA A 589 13.41 -15.80 -12.56
C ALA A 589 13.78 -15.92 -14.05
N LEU A 590 14.87 -15.28 -14.50
CA LEU A 590 15.38 -15.39 -15.88
C LEU A 590 16.21 -16.65 -16.12
N SER A 591 16.73 -17.27 -15.07
CA SER A 591 17.48 -18.51 -15.18
C SER A 591 16.56 -19.68 -15.56
N GLU A 592 17.07 -20.68 -16.28
CA GLU A 592 16.27 -21.82 -16.77
C GLU A 592 15.48 -22.52 -15.65
N SER A 593 14.25 -22.92 -15.94
CA SER A 593 13.37 -23.59 -14.96
C SER A 593 13.96 -24.93 -14.52
N SER A 594 13.69 -25.34 -13.28
CA SER A 594 14.11 -26.67 -12.80
C SER A 594 13.52 -27.77 -13.68
N SER A 595 14.16 -28.95 -13.71
CA SER A 595 13.60 -30.14 -14.38
C SER A 595 12.25 -30.59 -13.81
N VAL A 596 11.88 -30.13 -12.61
CA VAL A 596 10.60 -30.43 -11.97
C VAL A 596 9.50 -29.52 -12.50
N ILE A 597 8.55 -30.12 -13.21
CA ILE A 597 7.33 -29.46 -13.70
C ILE A 597 6.39 -29.17 -12.51
N LYS A 598 5.73 -28.00 -12.54
CA LYS A 598 4.84 -27.47 -11.50
C LYS A 598 3.39 -27.51 -11.97
N ASP A 599 2.47 -27.76 -11.03
CA ASP A 599 1.02 -27.77 -11.30
C ASP A 599 0.46 -26.35 -11.38
N ILE A 600 0.94 -25.47 -10.48
CA ILE A 600 0.50 -24.09 -10.36
C ILE A 600 1.70 -23.16 -10.17
N ILE A 601 1.63 -21.99 -10.79
CA ILE A 601 2.53 -20.86 -10.53
C ILE A 601 1.69 -19.67 -10.09
N ILE A 602 1.87 -19.16 -8.88
CA ILE A 602 1.22 -17.91 -8.44
C ILE A 602 2.30 -16.95 -8.01
N THR A 603 2.29 -15.72 -8.53
CA THR A 603 3.39 -14.79 -8.31
C THR A 603 3.01 -13.31 -8.42
N ASP A 604 3.80 -12.46 -7.77
CA ASP A 604 3.68 -11.00 -7.75
C ASP A 604 5.00 -10.38 -8.25
N PRO A 605 5.18 -10.22 -9.58
CA PRO A 605 6.43 -9.74 -10.15
C PRO A 605 6.68 -8.25 -9.84
N PRO A 606 7.94 -7.78 -9.90
CA PRO A 606 8.26 -6.36 -9.78
C PRO A 606 7.64 -5.54 -10.93
N TYR A 607 7.21 -4.30 -10.64
CA TYR A 607 6.51 -3.43 -11.60
C TYR A 607 7.32 -2.18 -11.93
N TYR A 608 7.92 -2.15 -13.13
CA TYR A 608 8.61 -0.97 -13.69
C TYR A 608 9.45 -0.22 -12.65
N ASP A 609 9.18 1.07 -12.47
CA ASP A 609 9.91 2.01 -11.64
C ASP A 609 9.28 2.17 -10.24
N ALA A 610 8.33 1.30 -9.88
CA ALA A 610 7.53 1.47 -8.68
C ALA A 610 8.37 1.32 -7.40
N ILE A 611 9.24 0.31 -7.34
CA ILE A 611 10.05 -0.01 -6.16
C ILE A 611 11.41 -0.57 -6.59
N PRO A 612 12.54 0.10 -6.26
CA PRO A 612 13.88 -0.45 -6.44
C PRO A 612 14.26 -1.38 -5.28
N TYR A 613 13.78 -2.64 -5.31
CA TYR A 613 13.89 -3.56 -4.17
C TYR A 613 15.33 -3.81 -3.74
N SER A 614 16.25 -4.05 -4.67
CA SER A 614 17.63 -4.43 -4.37
C SER A 614 18.41 -3.28 -3.73
N ASP A 615 18.23 -2.05 -4.24
CA ASP A 615 18.83 -0.85 -3.66
C ASP A 615 18.26 -0.52 -2.26
N LEU A 616 16.97 -0.79 -2.02
CA LEU A 616 16.36 -0.62 -0.70
C LEU A 616 16.84 -1.68 0.30
N MET A 617 16.99 -2.93 -0.16
CA MET A 617 17.41 -4.04 0.69
C MET A 617 18.89 -4.03 1.03
N ASP A 618 19.72 -3.32 0.25
CA ASP A 618 21.13 -3.08 0.59
C ASP A 618 21.30 -2.51 2.01
N TYR A 619 20.37 -1.65 2.43
CA TYR A 619 20.34 -1.08 3.77
C TYR A 619 20.35 -2.13 4.89
N PHE A 620 19.69 -3.27 4.68
CA PHE A 620 19.72 -4.41 5.61
C PHE A 620 20.88 -5.36 5.30
N TYR A 621 21.14 -5.59 4.01
CA TYR A 621 22.15 -6.49 3.50
C TYR A 621 23.54 -6.20 4.11
N ILE A 622 23.94 -4.93 4.19
CA ILE A 622 25.24 -4.52 4.75
C ILE A 622 25.42 -4.94 6.22
N TRP A 623 24.34 -5.04 7.00
CA TRP A 623 24.41 -5.48 8.40
C TRP A 623 24.33 -7.00 8.51
N LEU A 624 23.51 -7.64 7.68
CA LEU A 624 23.39 -9.10 7.63
C LEU A 624 24.69 -9.75 7.16
N ARG A 625 25.37 -9.19 6.14
CA ARG A 625 26.68 -9.70 5.68
C ARG A 625 27.73 -9.65 6.79
N ARG A 626 27.76 -8.57 7.59
CA ARG A 626 28.66 -8.42 8.74
C ARG A 626 28.33 -9.39 9.88
N THR A 627 27.05 -9.73 10.02
CA THR A 627 26.57 -10.68 11.03
C THR A 627 26.92 -12.13 10.66
N TYR A 628 26.72 -12.53 9.40
CA TYR A 628 26.83 -13.93 9.00
C TYR A 628 28.17 -14.33 8.37
N MET A 629 28.95 -13.38 7.85
CA MET A 629 30.27 -13.70 7.29
C MET A 629 31.19 -14.28 8.37
N ALA A 630 31.97 -15.30 8.01
CA ALA A 630 32.85 -16.04 8.93
C ALA A 630 32.16 -16.73 10.14
N SER A 631 30.82 -16.72 10.24
CA SER A 631 30.03 -17.43 11.26
C SER A 631 29.91 -18.94 10.93
N PRO A 632 29.63 -19.88 11.83
CA PRO A 632 29.48 -21.31 11.49
C PRO A 632 28.27 -21.69 10.60
N ILE A 633 27.42 -20.73 10.20
CA ILE A 633 26.22 -20.94 9.37
C ILE A 633 26.59 -21.45 7.97
N GLU A 634 25.90 -22.49 7.47
CA GLU A 634 26.25 -23.13 6.18
C GLU A 634 25.93 -22.24 4.97
N GLU A 635 24.92 -21.38 5.05
CA GLU A 635 24.42 -20.59 3.92
C GLU A 635 25.18 -19.27 3.65
N LYS A 636 26.48 -19.20 4.02
CA LYS A 636 27.38 -18.06 3.75
C LYS A 636 27.37 -17.56 2.31
N MET A 637 27.06 -18.44 1.36
CA MET A 637 27.00 -18.14 -0.07
C MET A 637 26.02 -17.00 -0.40
N SER A 638 25.04 -16.72 0.48
CA SER A 638 24.02 -15.70 0.23
C SER A 638 24.47 -14.25 0.39
N PHE A 639 25.54 -13.97 1.16
CA PHE A 639 25.95 -12.60 1.55
C PHE A 639 27.43 -12.27 1.24
N ILE A 640 28.01 -12.91 0.21
CA ILE A 640 29.42 -12.74 -0.16
C ILE A 640 29.67 -11.38 -0.81
N GLU A 641 28.86 -11.05 -1.82
CA GLU A 641 29.01 -9.82 -2.59
C GLU A 641 28.88 -8.57 -1.71
N PRO A 642 29.45 -7.42 -2.10
CA PRO A 642 29.33 -6.19 -1.32
C PRO A 642 27.89 -5.70 -1.16
N LEU A 643 27.04 -5.91 -2.17
CA LEU A 643 25.65 -5.46 -2.21
C LEU A 643 24.75 -6.53 -2.87
N ALA A 644 23.43 -6.38 -2.75
CA ALA A 644 22.47 -7.29 -3.40
C ALA A 644 22.59 -7.24 -4.94
N PRO A 645 22.19 -8.29 -5.67
CA PRO A 645 22.27 -8.31 -7.14
C PRO A 645 21.40 -7.23 -7.80
N LYS A 646 21.97 -6.44 -8.70
CA LYS A 646 21.24 -5.49 -9.58
C LYS A 646 21.28 -6.05 -11.02
N TRP A 647 20.85 -5.27 -12.00
CA TRP A 647 21.00 -5.63 -13.41
C TRP A 647 22.47 -5.69 -13.83
N GLU A 648 22.95 -6.86 -14.25
CA GLU A 648 24.30 -7.10 -14.75
C GLU A 648 24.30 -7.22 -16.28
N LYS A 649 24.78 -6.18 -16.97
CA LYS A 649 24.76 -6.09 -18.45
C LYS A 649 25.47 -7.28 -19.15
N GLU A 650 26.52 -7.82 -18.52
CA GLU A 650 27.33 -8.91 -19.08
C GLU A 650 26.61 -10.27 -19.03
N LYS A 651 25.80 -10.49 -17.98
CA LYS A 651 25.03 -11.72 -17.80
C LYS A 651 23.64 -11.65 -18.42
N ASP A 652 23.19 -10.45 -18.80
CA ASP A 652 21.81 -10.18 -19.26
C ASP A 652 20.76 -10.73 -18.26
N ASP A 653 21.09 -10.58 -16.97
CA ASP A 653 20.34 -11.08 -15.82
C ASP A 653 20.46 -10.11 -14.62
N GLY A 654 19.51 -10.18 -13.71
CA GLY A 654 19.45 -9.37 -12.50
C GLY A 654 18.03 -8.94 -12.15
N GLU A 655 17.91 -7.96 -11.28
CA GLU A 655 16.62 -7.39 -10.89
C GLU A 655 15.89 -6.73 -12.08
N LEU A 656 14.63 -7.11 -12.28
CA LEU A 656 13.75 -6.61 -13.33
C LEU A 656 12.96 -5.38 -12.86
N ILE A 657 13.55 -4.20 -12.98
CA ILE A 657 12.88 -2.90 -12.77
C ILE A 657 13.19 -1.94 -13.93
N ASP A 658 12.39 -0.88 -14.06
CA ASP A 658 12.66 0.24 -14.98
C ASP A 658 13.43 1.35 -14.24
N ASP A 659 14.74 1.41 -14.49
CA ASP A 659 15.63 2.41 -13.94
C ASP A 659 16.70 2.81 -14.97
N GLU A 660 16.50 3.97 -15.60
CA GLU A 660 17.37 4.50 -16.66
C GLU A 660 18.83 4.65 -16.24
N LEU A 661 19.11 4.86 -14.94
CA LEU A 661 20.48 4.96 -14.43
C LEU A 661 21.27 3.65 -14.59
N ARG A 662 20.60 2.50 -14.64
CA ARG A 662 21.23 1.19 -14.94
C ARG A 662 21.59 1.03 -16.41
N PHE A 663 21.09 1.91 -17.27
CA PHE A 663 21.24 1.90 -18.72
C PHE A 663 21.83 3.21 -19.25
N ASP A 664 22.78 3.79 -18.51
CA ASP A 664 23.53 4.98 -18.93
C ASP A 664 22.63 6.22 -19.16
N GLY A 665 21.47 6.27 -18.50
CA GLY A 665 20.46 7.33 -18.64
C GLY A 665 19.46 7.11 -19.78
N ASP A 666 19.54 5.98 -20.49
CA ASP A 666 18.64 5.67 -21.61
C ASP A 666 17.34 5.01 -21.13
N ARG A 667 16.28 5.82 -21.08
CA ARG A 667 14.94 5.40 -20.66
C ARG A 667 14.30 4.38 -21.60
N GLU A 668 14.50 4.49 -22.92
CA GLU A 668 13.90 3.55 -23.85
C GLU A 668 14.56 2.17 -23.75
N LYS A 669 15.89 2.15 -23.59
CA LYS A 669 16.64 0.92 -23.40
C LYS A 669 16.27 0.23 -22.07
N SER A 670 16.13 1.00 -21.00
CA SER A 670 15.66 0.49 -19.69
C SER A 670 14.29 -0.16 -19.80
N LYS A 671 13.32 0.56 -20.39
CA LYS A 671 11.97 0.04 -20.62
C LYS A 671 12.02 -1.27 -21.42
N ARG A 672 12.66 -1.29 -22.59
CA ARG A 672 12.78 -2.49 -23.45
C ARG A 672 13.44 -3.66 -22.71
N ASN A 673 14.46 -3.40 -21.90
CA ASN A 673 15.12 -4.43 -21.10
C ASN A 673 14.15 -5.07 -20.11
N TYR A 674 13.39 -4.25 -19.38
CA TYR A 674 12.35 -4.71 -18.48
C TYR A 674 11.29 -5.56 -19.20
N GLU A 675 10.75 -5.12 -20.34
CA GLU A 675 9.70 -5.89 -21.05
C GLU A 675 10.23 -7.24 -21.56
N ASN A 676 11.44 -7.25 -22.14
CA ASN A 676 12.07 -8.47 -22.64
C ASN A 676 12.45 -9.42 -21.50
N GLY A 677 12.97 -8.90 -20.39
CA GLY A 677 13.24 -9.66 -19.19
C GLY A 677 11.97 -10.28 -18.61
N MET A 678 10.91 -9.49 -18.46
CA MET A 678 9.63 -10.00 -17.96
C MET A 678 9.05 -11.09 -18.88
N ALA A 679 9.09 -10.90 -20.21
CA ALA A 679 8.67 -11.92 -21.17
C ALA A 679 9.49 -13.21 -21.08
N ARG A 680 10.82 -13.12 -20.87
CA ARG A 680 11.69 -14.28 -20.63
C ARG A 680 11.31 -15.00 -19.33
N SER A 681 11.06 -14.26 -18.26
CA SER A 681 10.65 -14.85 -16.97
C SER A 681 9.33 -15.61 -17.07
N PHE A 682 8.34 -15.06 -17.78
CA PHE A 682 7.06 -15.73 -18.02
C PHE A 682 7.22 -16.95 -18.93
N LYS A 683 8.05 -16.86 -19.97
CA LYS A 683 8.38 -18.02 -20.82
C LYS A 683 8.99 -19.15 -20.00
N ASN A 684 9.92 -18.85 -19.08
CA ASN A 684 10.50 -19.85 -18.19
C ASN A 684 9.47 -20.45 -17.23
N ALA A 685 8.58 -19.62 -16.68
CA ALA A 685 7.46 -20.08 -15.85
C ALA A 685 6.56 -21.06 -16.63
N PHE A 686 6.11 -20.70 -17.85
CA PHE A 686 5.30 -21.59 -18.68
C PHE A 686 6.05 -22.86 -19.13
N ASN A 687 7.36 -22.79 -19.35
CA ASN A 687 8.17 -23.99 -19.63
C ASN A 687 8.16 -24.96 -18.45
N GLY A 688 8.25 -24.44 -17.22
CA GLY A 688 8.17 -25.21 -15.98
C GLY A 688 6.74 -25.57 -15.53
N LEU A 689 5.70 -25.18 -16.27
CA LEU A 689 4.30 -25.44 -15.95
C LEU A 689 3.78 -26.67 -16.71
N GLU A 690 3.01 -27.51 -16.03
CA GLU A 690 2.29 -28.65 -16.62
C GLU A 690 1.40 -28.18 -17.79
N SER A 691 1.08 -29.09 -18.72
CA SER A 691 0.24 -28.74 -19.89
C SER A 691 -1.11 -28.17 -19.49
N ASN A 692 -1.67 -28.71 -18.41
CA ASN A 692 -2.94 -28.29 -17.82
C ASN A 692 -2.70 -27.44 -16.56
N GLY A 693 -1.50 -26.92 -16.35
CA GLY A 693 -1.19 -26.09 -15.19
C GLY A 693 -1.79 -24.69 -15.32
N ARG A 694 -1.91 -23.99 -14.18
CA ARG A 694 -2.43 -22.61 -14.12
C ARG A 694 -1.36 -21.67 -13.63
N MET A 695 -1.22 -20.52 -14.28
CA MET A 695 -0.40 -19.43 -13.80
C MET A 695 -1.30 -18.26 -13.38
N VAL A 696 -1.12 -17.75 -12.16
CA VAL A 696 -1.85 -16.58 -11.65
C VAL A 696 -0.86 -15.48 -11.33
N ILE A 697 -1.08 -14.31 -11.91
CA ILE A 697 -0.16 -13.17 -11.77
C ILE A 697 -0.92 -12.02 -11.14
N VAL A 698 -0.36 -11.49 -10.06
CA VAL A 698 -0.86 -10.25 -9.48
C VAL A 698 -0.37 -9.08 -10.32
N PHE A 699 -1.18 -8.04 -10.46
CA PHE A 699 -0.81 -6.79 -11.09
C PHE A 699 -1.47 -5.60 -10.41
N ALA A 700 -0.69 -4.56 -10.10
CA ALA A 700 -1.21 -3.34 -9.46
C ALA A 700 -0.59 -2.07 -10.06
N ASN A 701 -1.11 -1.59 -11.20
CA ASN A 701 -0.70 -0.31 -11.80
C ASN A 701 -1.92 0.46 -12.37
N LYS A 702 -1.87 1.80 -12.28
CA LYS A 702 -2.89 2.73 -12.81
C LYS A 702 -2.64 3.12 -14.27
N SER A 703 -1.46 2.83 -14.81
CA SER A 703 -1.09 3.19 -16.18
C SER A 703 -1.61 2.15 -17.18
N VAL A 704 -2.22 2.65 -18.25
CA VAL A 704 -2.61 1.86 -19.43
C VAL A 704 -1.38 1.24 -20.10
N ASP A 705 -0.30 2.01 -20.25
CA ASP A 705 0.94 1.58 -20.91
C ASP A 705 1.60 0.41 -20.17
N ALA A 706 1.53 0.42 -18.83
CA ALA A 706 2.07 -0.65 -18.00
C ALA A 706 1.32 -1.97 -18.20
N TRP A 707 0.00 -1.89 -18.40
CA TRP A 707 -0.85 -3.03 -18.72
C TRP A 707 -0.56 -3.58 -20.11
N GLU A 708 -0.48 -2.72 -21.13
CA GLU A 708 -0.17 -3.13 -22.51
C GLU A 708 1.11 -3.95 -22.58
N THR A 709 2.12 -3.52 -21.84
CA THR A 709 3.41 -4.19 -21.80
C THR A 709 3.38 -5.51 -21.06
N LEU A 710 2.70 -5.58 -19.91
CA LEU A 710 2.55 -6.84 -19.18
C LEU A 710 1.83 -7.88 -20.05
N ILE A 711 0.71 -7.50 -20.66
CA ILE A 711 -0.05 -8.38 -21.55
C ILE A 711 0.79 -8.78 -22.77
N GLY A 712 1.52 -7.84 -23.37
CA GLY A 712 2.47 -8.13 -24.43
C GLY A 712 3.54 -9.15 -24.01
N ALA A 713 4.12 -8.99 -22.81
CA ALA A 713 5.09 -9.93 -22.26
C ALA A 713 4.48 -11.31 -21.98
N LEU A 714 3.24 -11.38 -21.49
CA LEU A 714 2.52 -12.63 -21.23
C LEU A 714 2.24 -13.40 -22.52
N ILE A 715 1.74 -12.71 -23.54
CA ILE A 715 1.44 -13.31 -24.84
C ILE A 715 2.72 -13.77 -25.54
N LYS A 716 3.80 -12.99 -25.46
CA LYS A 716 5.13 -13.40 -25.92
C LYS A 716 5.66 -14.60 -25.13
N GLY A 717 5.37 -14.67 -23.83
CA GLY A 717 5.70 -15.79 -22.95
C GLY A 717 4.91 -17.07 -23.21
N GLY A 718 3.83 -17.01 -24.00
CA GLY A 718 2.98 -18.17 -24.33
C GLY A 718 1.77 -18.34 -23.42
N ALA A 719 1.28 -17.27 -22.80
CA ALA A 719 0.06 -17.28 -22.00
C ALA A 719 -1.21 -17.20 -22.86
N ILE A 720 -2.25 -17.92 -22.45
CA ILE A 720 -3.65 -17.62 -22.77
C ILE A 720 -4.28 -17.08 -21.50
N VAL A 721 -4.76 -15.84 -21.51
CA VAL A 721 -5.42 -15.20 -20.35
C VAL A 721 -6.87 -15.63 -20.32
N THR A 722 -7.34 -16.26 -19.24
CA THR A 722 -8.71 -16.80 -19.16
C THR A 722 -9.63 -15.98 -18.26
N ALA A 723 -9.10 -15.35 -17.20
CA ALA A 723 -9.89 -14.55 -16.26
C ALA A 723 -9.06 -13.45 -15.62
N SER A 724 -9.72 -12.42 -15.09
CA SER A 724 -9.08 -11.38 -14.25
C SER A 724 -9.99 -10.96 -13.10
N TRP A 725 -9.41 -10.85 -11.90
CA TRP A 725 -10.15 -10.54 -10.67
C TRP A 725 -9.56 -9.31 -9.95
N PRO A 726 -10.28 -8.18 -9.90
CA PRO A 726 -9.88 -7.04 -9.06
C PRO A 726 -10.22 -7.34 -7.59
N ILE A 727 -9.20 -7.36 -6.74
CA ILE A 727 -9.34 -7.53 -5.28
C ILE A 727 -8.93 -6.24 -4.60
N GLN A 728 -9.80 -5.69 -3.74
CA GLN A 728 -9.47 -4.50 -2.97
C GLN A 728 -8.43 -4.84 -1.90
N THR A 729 -7.25 -4.24 -2.01
CA THR A 729 -6.14 -4.47 -1.08
C THR A 729 -5.79 -3.24 -0.26
N GLU A 730 -6.38 -2.07 -0.54
CA GLU A 730 -6.14 -0.82 0.19
C GLU A 730 -7.37 -0.29 0.93
N ARG A 731 -7.13 0.45 2.03
CA ARG A 731 -8.20 1.11 2.79
C ARG A 731 -8.78 2.27 2.00
N THR A 732 -10.09 2.26 1.78
CA THR A 732 -10.88 3.45 1.47
C THR A 732 -11.13 4.20 2.78
N GLY A 733 -10.23 5.10 3.17
CA GLY A 733 -10.38 5.84 4.44
C GLY A 733 -9.67 7.18 4.45
N ARG A 734 -10.42 8.22 4.87
CA ARG A 734 -9.96 9.60 5.14
C ARG A 734 -8.76 9.59 6.10
N LEU A 735 -7.55 9.57 5.55
CA LEU A 735 -6.34 9.97 6.23
C LEU A 735 -5.86 11.26 5.57
N ARG A 736 -6.23 12.40 6.17
CA ARG A 736 -5.55 13.68 5.90
C ARG A 736 -4.06 13.42 6.07
N SER A 737 -3.29 13.57 5.00
CA SER A 737 -1.84 13.32 4.87
C SER A 737 -1.39 11.89 4.50
N ASN A 738 -1.62 11.49 3.26
CA ASN A 738 -0.54 10.96 2.42
C ASN A 738 -0.92 11.03 0.93
N SER A 739 -0.26 11.91 0.20
CA SER A 739 -0.53 12.33 -1.17
C SER A 739 0.05 11.38 -2.22
N SER A 740 -0.17 10.08 -2.07
CA SER A 740 -0.02 9.14 -3.18
C SER A 740 -1.29 8.31 -3.23
N ALA A 741 -2.07 8.50 -4.28
CA ALA A 741 -3.20 7.63 -4.56
C ALA A 741 -2.64 6.21 -4.79
N ALA A 742 -2.58 5.39 -3.73
CA ALA A 742 -2.38 3.95 -3.87
C ALA A 742 -3.54 3.38 -4.70
N LEU A 743 -3.31 2.29 -5.44
CA LEU A 743 -4.42 1.58 -6.09
C LEU A 743 -5.38 1.05 -5.02
N ALA A 744 -6.67 1.32 -5.14
CA ALA A 744 -7.66 0.71 -4.25
C ALA A 744 -7.63 -0.83 -4.38
N SER A 745 -7.35 -1.34 -5.58
CA SER A 745 -7.47 -2.77 -5.94
C SER A 745 -6.25 -3.29 -6.72
N SER A 746 -5.85 -4.54 -6.46
CA SER A 746 -4.90 -5.32 -7.28
C SER A 746 -5.65 -6.28 -8.19
N VAL A 747 -5.23 -6.45 -9.44
CA VAL A 747 -5.86 -7.35 -10.41
C VAL A 747 -5.09 -8.67 -10.49
N TRP A 748 -5.80 -9.78 -10.35
CA TRP A 748 -5.24 -11.13 -10.40
C TRP A 748 -5.59 -11.76 -11.74
N ILE A 749 -4.60 -11.99 -12.59
CA ILE A 749 -4.74 -12.47 -13.97
C ILE A 749 -4.51 -13.97 -14.00
N VAL A 750 -5.47 -14.73 -14.49
CA VAL A 750 -5.40 -16.18 -14.63
C VAL A 750 -4.97 -16.54 -16.04
N CYS A 751 -3.96 -17.39 -16.16
CA CYS A 751 -3.38 -17.80 -17.43
C CYS A 751 -3.27 -19.32 -17.55
N ARG A 752 -3.53 -19.81 -18.76
CA ARG A 752 -3.19 -21.17 -19.23
C ARG A 752 -1.98 -21.13 -20.17
N LYS A 753 -1.36 -22.28 -20.35
CA LYS A 753 -0.28 -22.46 -21.33
C LYS A 753 -0.86 -22.57 -22.74
N ARG A 754 -0.39 -21.72 -23.66
CA ARG A 754 -0.79 -21.78 -25.07
C ARG A 754 -0.22 -23.02 -25.75
N ASP A 755 -0.99 -23.60 -26.66
CA ASP A 755 -0.50 -24.66 -27.53
C ASP A 755 0.67 -24.15 -28.38
N LYS A 756 1.74 -24.95 -28.48
CA LYS A 756 2.92 -24.65 -29.30
C LYS A 756 2.56 -24.57 -30.79
N PHE A 757 1.48 -25.23 -31.22
CA PHE A 757 1.01 -25.25 -32.61
C PHE A 757 -0.15 -24.30 -32.88
N ALA A 758 -0.46 -23.39 -31.93
CA ALA A 758 -1.52 -22.40 -32.09
C ALA A 758 -1.30 -21.55 -33.35
N GLN A 759 -2.35 -21.48 -34.19
CA GLN A 759 -2.30 -20.73 -35.45
C GLN A 759 -2.46 -19.23 -35.19
N PRO A 760 -1.91 -18.36 -36.07
CA PRO A 760 -2.20 -16.93 -36.03
C PRO A 760 -3.70 -16.65 -36.15
N GLY A 761 -4.18 -15.66 -35.38
CA GLY A 761 -5.57 -15.22 -35.43
C GLY A 761 -5.81 -14.24 -36.57
N TRP A 762 -7.06 -14.12 -37.01
CA TRP A 762 -7.52 -13.07 -37.92
C TRP A 762 -8.39 -12.07 -37.15
N GLU A 763 -8.15 -10.77 -37.35
CA GLU A 763 -8.78 -9.68 -36.61
C GLU A 763 -10.30 -9.84 -36.45
N GLU A 764 -11.03 -10.05 -37.55
CA GLU A 764 -12.49 -10.21 -37.51
C GLU A 764 -12.92 -11.39 -36.64
N MET A 765 -12.30 -12.56 -36.81
CA MET A 765 -12.62 -13.76 -36.03
C MET A 765 -12.29 -13.58 -34.55
N VAL A 766 -11.19 -12.90 -34.23
CA VAL A 766 -10.77 -12.64 -32.85
C VAL A 766 -11.72 -11.66 -32.18
N LEU A 767 -12.16 -10.61 -32.88
CA LEU A 767 -13.14 -9.66 -32.37
C LEU A 767 -14.52 -10.29 -32.18
N ASP A 768 -14.93 -11.18 -33.09
CA ASP A 768 -16.18 -11.93 -32.95
C ASP A 768 -16.12 -12.91 -31.77
N ASP A 769 -15.01 -13.65 -31.61
CA ASP A 769 -14.81 -14.53 -30.45
C ASP A 769 -14.78 -13.77 -29.13
N MET A 770 -14.18 -12.56 -29.11
CA MET A 770 -14.20 -11.68 -27.96
C MET A 770 -15.64 -11.26 -27.62
N ARG A 771 -16.45 -10.80 -28.60
CA ARG A 771 -17.86 -10.44 -28.37
C ARG A 771 -18.65 -11.63 -27.84
N ARG A 772 -18.42 -12.81 -28.43
CA ARG A 772 -19.00 -14.08 -28.00
C ARG A 772 -18.73 -14.34 -26.52
N LYS A 773 -17.46 -14.30 -26.12
CA LYS A 773 -17.04 -14.53 -24.73
C LYS A 773 -17.63 -13.50 -23.76
N LEU A 774 -17.77 -12.24 -24.15
CA LEU A 774 -18.29 -11.18 -23.27
C LEU A 774 -19.81 -11.20 -23.13
N PHE A 775 -20.55 -11.48 -24.21
CA PHE A 775 -21.99 -11.26 -24.28
C PHE A 775 -22.84 -12.53 -24.35
N GLU A 776 -22.28 -13.70 -24.71
CA GLU A 776 -23.08 -14.92 -24.70
C GLU A 776 -23.39 -15.41 -23.28
N PRO A 777 -24.62 -15.90 -23.04
CA PRO A 777 -24.99 -16.55 -21.79
C PRO A 777 -24.15 -17.79 -21.53
N ARG A 778 -23.73 -17.98 -20.28
CA ARG A 778 -23.01 -19.17 -19.83
C ARG A 778 -23.86 -19.93 -18.82
N GLU A 779 -24.12 -21.22 -19.05
CA GLU A 779 -24.82 -22.08 -18.07
C GLU A 779 -24.13 -22.05 -16.70
N ALA A 780 -22.78 -22.07 -16.70
CA ALA A 780 -21.97 -21.98 -15.49
C ALA A 780 -22.20 -20.68 -14.69
N LEU A 781 -22.73 -19.62 -15.29
CA LEU A 781 -23.05 -18.37 -14.61
C LEU A 781 -24.57 -18.21 -14.37
N GLY A 782 -25.35 -19.29 -14.46
CA GLY A 782 -26.79 -19.27 -14.33
C GLY A 782 -27.48 -18.63 -15.54
N ASN A 783 -27.01 -18.93 -16.75
CA ASN A 783 -27.47 -18.36 -18.03
C ASN A 783 -27.32 -16.83 -18.11
N LYS A 784 -26.29 -16.30 -17.44
CA LYS A 784 -25.87 -14.91 -17.55
C LYS A 784 -24.61 -14.80 -18.40
N ASN A 785 -24.45 -13.68 -19.08
CA ASN A 785 -23.16 -13.33 -19.66
C ASN A 785 -22.18 -12.86 -18.56
N ILE A 786 -20.88 -12.85 -18.87
CA ILE A 786 -19.85 -12.57 -17.87
C ILE A 786 -19.87 -11.12 -17.37
N LEU A 787 -20.24 -10.17 -18.23
CA LEU A 787 -20.37 -8.77 -17.84
C LEU A 787 -21.51 -8.57 -16.85
N GLN A 788 -22.67 -9.20 -17.09
CA GLN A 788 -23.79 -9.19 -16.15
C GLN A 788 -23.42 -9.86 -14.84
N TYR A 789 -22.70 -10.98 -14.87
CA TYR A 789 -22.25 -11.66 -13.67
C TYR A 789 -21.36 -10.75 -12.79
N TYR A 790 -20.35 -10.11 -13.40
CA TYR A 790 -19.52 -9.13 -12.69
C TYR A 790 -20.32 -7.94 -12.18
N PHE A 791 -21.31 -7.49 -12.95
CA PHE A 791 -22.22 -6.45 -12.52
C PHE A 791 -23.08 -6.90 -11.31
N ASP A 792 -23.60 -8.11 -11.30
CA ASP A 792 -24.40 -8.59 -10.16
C ASP A 792 -23.55 -8.77 -8.89
N LEU A 793 -22.26 -9.09 -9.02
CA LEU A 793 -21.29 -9.12 -7.92
C LEU A 793 -20.94 -7.74 -7.33
N GLY A 794 -21.45 -6.65 -7.93
CA GLY A 794 -21.18 -5.29 -7.48
C GLY A 794 -19.85 -4.71 -8.00
N ILE A 795 -19.17 -5.34 -8.96
CA ILE A 795 -17.99 -4.75 -9.61
C ILE A 795 -18.45 -3.55 -10.43
N ARG A 796 -17.93 -2.36 -10.14
CA ARG A 796 -18.31 -1.11 -10.82
C ARG A 796 -17.09 -0.25 -11.11
N GLY A 797 -17.30 0.81 -11.90
CA GLY A 797 -16.28 1.82 -12.15
C GLY A 797 -15.06 1.24 -12.89
N PRO A 798 -13.84 1.73 -12.61
CA PRO A 798 -12.62 1.24 -13.24
C PRO A 798 -12.38 -0.27 -13.04
N ASP A 799 -12.73 -0.82 -11.88
CA ASP A 799 -12.53 -2.25 -11.57
C ASP A 799 -13.36 -3.16 -12.49
N PHE A 800 -14.50 -2.67 -13.01
CA PHE A 800 -15.32 -3.40 -13.98
C PHE A 800 -14.62 -3.60 -15.32
N ILE A 801 -13.90 -2.56 -15.78
CA ILE A 801 -13.07 -2.64 -16.98
C ILE A 801 -11.99 -3.71 -16.77
N TRP A 802 -11.31 -3.67 -15.62
CA TRP A 802 -10.24 -4.62 -15.32
C TRP A 802 -10.71 -6.06 -15.18
N ALA A 803 -11.91 -6.29 -14.63
CA ALA A 803 -12.52 -7.62 -14.57
C ALA A 803 -12.88 -8.16 -15.97
N ALA A 804 -13.41 -7.30 -16.85
CA ALA A 804 -13.81 -7.71 -18.21
C ALA A 804 -12.62 -7.97 -19.15
N LEU A 805 -11.45 -7.37 -18.89
CA LEU A 805 -10.27 -7.53 -19.74
C LEU A 805 -9.75 -8.97 -19.81
N GLY A 806 -9.74 -9.71 -18.70
CA GLY A 806 -9.22 -11.08 -18.67
C GLY A 806 -9.98 -12.01 -19.62
N PRO A 807 -11.31 -12.15 -19.47
CA PRO A 807 -12.13 -12.95 -20.39
C PRO A 807 -12.07 -12.49 -21.85
N ALA A 808 -11.96 -11.18 -22.10
CA ALA A 808 -11.79 -10.67 -23.45
C ALA A 808 -10.44 -11.07 -24.05
N LEU A 809 -9.37 -10.95 -23.28
CA LEU A 809 -8.01 -11.28 -23.70
C LEU A 809 -7.85 -12.75 -24.03
N GLU A 810 -8.74 -13.64 -23.59
CA GLU A 810 -8.72 -15.05 -24.00
C GLU A 810 -8.80 -15.21 -25.51
N ALA A 811 -9.62 -14.41 -26.19
CA ALA A 811 -9.75 -14.46 -27.66
C ALA A 811 -8.45 -14.04 -28.36
N TYR A 812 -7.81 -12.97 -27.88
CA TYR A 812 -6.58 -12.44 -28.49
C TYR A 812 -5.35 -13.30 -28.15
N SER A 813 -5.20 -13.68 -26.88
CA SER A 813 -4.03 -14.41 -26.37
C SER A 813 -3.98 -15.89 -26.75
N ALA A 814 -5.12 -16.47 -27.17
CA ALA A 814 -5.18 -17.80 -27.79
C ALA A 814 -4.26 -17.94 -29.01
N HIS A 815 -3.92 -16.82 -29.66
CA HIS A 815 -3.08 -16.76 -30.84
C HIS A 815 -1.69 -16.17 -30.52
N PRO A 816 -0.61 -16.62 -31.20
CA PRO A 816 0.72 -16.03 -31.04
C PRO A 816 0.79 -14.57 -31.50
N TYR A 817 0.02 -14.22 -32.52
CA TYR A 817 -0.19 -12.86 -33.02
C TYR A 817 -1.48 -12.85 -33.87
N VAL A 818 -2.05 -11.66 -34.07
CA VAL A 818 -3.31 -11.47 -34.81
C VAL A 818 -3.06 -10.63 -36.06
N LYS A 819 -3.47 -11.12 -37.23
CA LYS A 819 -3.31 -10.44 -38.52
C LYS A 819 -4.53 -9.56 -38.81
N LYS A 820 -4.27 -8.35 -39.31
CA LYS A 820 -5.32 -7.41 -39.76
C LYS A 820 -5.80 -7.74 -41.16
N THR A 821 -7.07 -7.48 -41.44
CA THR A 821 -7.64 -7.61 -42.80
C THR A 821 -6.99 -6.62 -43.77
N ALA A 822 -6.65 -5.42 -43.29
CA ALA A 822 -5.95 -4.38 -44.08
C ALA A 822 -4.43 -4.61 -44.23
N GLY A 823 -3.88 -5.69 -43.67
CA GLY A 823 -2.44 -5.96 -43.60
C GLY A 823 -1.80 -5.44 -42.30
N GLY A 824 -0.78 -6.16 -41.81
CA GLY A 824 -0.10 -5.87 -40.54
C GLY A 824 -0.59 -6.76 -39.38
N ILE A 825 -0.07 -6.47 -38.18
CA ILE A 825 -0.42 -7.16 -36.93
C ILE A 825 -1.27 -6.23 -36.07
N MET A 826 -2.34 -6.77 -35.47
CA MET A 826 -3.14 -6.06 -34.48
C MET A 826 -2.38 -6.00 -33.16
N GLU A 827 -2.09 -4.80 -32.69
CA GLU A 827 -1.40 -4.59 -31.43
C GLU A 827 -2.35 -4.81 -30.25
N ALA A 828 -1.80 -5.23 -29.10
CA ALA A 828 -2.61 -5.43 -27.89
C ALA A 828 -3.35 -4.14 -27.47
N SER A 829 -2.74 -2.96 -27.68
CA SER A 829 -3.35 -1.66 -27.39
C SER A 829 -4.61 -1.39 -28.21
N GLU A 830 -4.63 -1.80 -29.48
CA GLU A 830 -5.79 -1.67 -30.36
C GLU A 830 -6.92 -2.59 -29.89
N PHE A 831 -6.60 -3.83 -29.53
CA PHE A 831 -7.57 -4.78 -28.98
C PHE A 831 -8.17 -4.27 -27.66
N LEU A 832 -7.32 -3.79 -26.73
CA LEU A 832 -7.76 -3.28 -25.43
C LEU A 832 -8.66 -2.05 -25.55
N LYS A 833 -8.47 -1.19 -26.56
CA LYS A 833 -9.38 -0.07 -26.85
C LYS A 833 -10.79 -0.57 -27.19
N GLU A 834 -10.87 -1.62 -27.99
CA GLU A 834 -12.15 -2.21 -28.39
C GLU A 834 -12.86 -2.88 -27.20
N VAL A 835 -12.11 -3.59 -26.33
CA VAL A 835 -12.69 -4.15 -25.10
C VAL A 835 -13.29 -3.05 -24.22
N ARG A 836 -12.55 -1.96 -24.00
CA ARG A 836 -13.03 -0.83 -23.18
C ARG A 836 -14.30 -0.22 -23.75
N ARG A 837 -14.35 -0.03 -25.07
CA ARG A 837 -15.52 0.48 -25.77
C ARG A 837 -16.76 -0.37 -25.48
N LEU A 838 -16.65 -1.70 -25.62
CA LEU A 838 -17.74 -2.64 -25.38
C LEU A 838 -18.19 -2.66 -23.90
N VAL A 839 -17.24 -2.65 -22.96
CA VAL A 839 -17.54 -2.68 -21.51
C VAL A 839 -18.23 -1.39 -21.06
N LEU A 840 -17.85 -0.24 -21.61
CA LEU A 840 -18.51 1.03 -21.35
C LEU A 840 -19.91 1.06 -21.95
N GLN A 841 -20.09 0.57 -23.17
CA GLN A 841 -21.42 0.43 -23.79
C GLN A 841 -22.35 -0.44 -22.93
N PHE A 842 -21.85 -1.56 -22.40
CA PHE A 842 -22.60 -2.38 -21.45
C PHE A 842 -22.95 -1.59 -20.18
N SER A 843 -21.97 -0.90 -19.59
CA SER A 843 -22.17 -0.12 -18.36
C SER A 843 -23.19 1.01 -18.53
N LEU A 844 -23.25 1.63 -19.72
CA LEU A 844 -24.23 2.66 -20.08
C LEU A 844 -25.62 2.04 -20.26
N GLY A 845 -25.71 0.88 -20.91
CA GLY A 845 -26.96 0.15 -21.07
C GLY A 845 -27.62 -0.18 -19.72
N GLU A 846 -26.81 -0.52 -18.71
CA GLU A 846 -27.30 -0.83 -17.36
C GLU A 846 -27.82 0.39 -16.59
N LEU A 847 -27.61 1.60 -17.09
CA LEU A 847 -28.18 2.81 -16.52
C LEU A 847 -29.69 2.86 -16.76
N PRO A 848 -30.45 3.43 -15.82
CA PRO A 848 -31.88 3.58 -16.02
C PRO A 848 -32.20 4.46 -17.24
N GLY A 849 -33.22 4.08 -18.02
CA GLY A 849 -33.57 4.69 -19.31
C GLY A 849 -32.85 4.08 -20.53
N PHE A 850 -31.66 3.48 -20.36
CA PHE A 850 -30.95 2.79 -21.44
C PHE A 850 -31.20 1.26 -21.44
N ARG A 851 -31.64 0.69 -20.30
CA ARG A 851 -31.93 -0.75 -20.14
C ARG A 851 -32.91 -1.29 -21.17
N ASP A 852 -33.99 -0.57 -21.45
CA ASP A 852 -35.03 -1.01 -22.38
C ASP A 852 -34.47 -1.12 -23.82
N ILE A 853 -33.52 -0.25 -24.18
CA ILE A 853 -32.84 -0.30 -25.48
C ILE A 853 -31.86 -1.47 -25.52
N GLN A 854 -31.13 -1.72 -24.43
CA GLN A 854 -30.22 -2.85 -24.32
C GLN A 854 -30.95 -4.21 -24.39
N GLN A 855 -32.16 -4.31 -23.85
CA GLN A 855 -32.98 -5.53 -23.95
C GLN A 855 -33.42 -5.81 -25.39
N THR A 856 -33.76 -4.77 -26.17
CA THR A 856 -34.11 -4.93 -27.59
C THR A 856 -32.95 -5.39 -28.48
N THR A 857 -31.71 -5.16 -28.06
CA THR A 857 -30.48 -5.57 -28.77
C THR A 857 -29.86 -6.85 -28.21
N GLN A 858 -30.62 -7.60 -27.38
CA GLN A 858 -30.18 -8.83 -26.71
C GLN A 858 -28.85 -8.69 -25.96
N GLY A 859 -28.53 -7.49 -25.47
CA GLY A 859 -27.31 -7.23 -24.72
C GLY A 859 -26.01 -7.28 -25.54
N ARG A 860 -26.03 -7.30 -26.88
CA ARG A 860 -24.82 -7.41 -27.74
C ARG A 860 -23.93 -6.16 -27.80
N GLY A 861 -24.24 -5.12 -27.02
CA GLY A 861 -23.47 -3.87 -27.00
C GLY A 861 -23.71 -2.96 -28.19
N GLU A 862 -24.68 -3.23 -29.06
CA GLU A 862 -25.17 -2.28 -30.08
C GLU A 862 -26.06 -1.20 -29.41
N GLY A 863 -25.51 -0.52 -28.40
CA GLY A 863 -26.17 0.59 -27.72
C GLY A 863 -26.21 1.85 -28.60
N VAL A 864 -27.01 2.84 -28.19
CA VAL A 864 -27.00 4.15 -28.84
C VAL A 864 -25.63 4.80 -28.65
N ASP A 865 -25.01 5.24 -29.75
CA ASP A 865 -23.73 5.96 -29.70
C ASP A 865 -23.91 7.30 -28.97
N LEU A 866 -23.37 7.39 -27.76
CA LEU A 866 -23.29 8.61 -26.97
C LEU A 866 -21.91 9.27 -27.16
N ASP A 867 -21.86 10.60 -27.14
CA ASP A 867 -20.59 11.30 -27.15
C ASP A 867 -19.78 11.03 -25.85
N PRO A 868 -18.43 10.97 -25.92
CA PRO A 868 -17.56 10.67 -24.77
C PRO A 868 -17.80 11.50 -23.51
N VAL A 869 -18.19 12.77 -23.65
CA VAL A 869 -18.38 13.69 -22.52
C VAL A 869 -19.68 13.36 -21.79
N THR A 870 -20.76 13.10 -22.54
CA THR A 870 -22.03 12.62 -21.99
C THR A 870 -21.88 11.26 -21.33
N GLN A 871 -21.12 10.33 -21.95
CA GLN A 871 -20.82 9.03 -21.34
C GLN A 871 -20.16 9.20 -19.97
N TYR A 872 -19.08 9.98 -19.91
CA TYR A 872 -18.37 10.25 -18.67
C TYR A 872 -19.29 10.87 -17.61
N TYR A 873 -20.09 11.88 -17.98
CA TYR A 873 -20.98 12.55 -17.03
C TYR A 873 -21.96 11.58 -16.37
N LEU A 874 -22.66 10.78 -17.18
CA LEU A 874 -23.66 9.82 -16.70
C LEU A 874 -23.04 8.79 -15.77
N LEU A 875 -21.93 8.21 -16.20
CA LEU A 875 -21.27 7.15 -15.47
C LEU A 875 -20.59 7.68 -14.20
N HIS A 876 -19.94 8.86 -14.25
CA HIS A 876 -19.39 9.50 -13.06
C HIS A 876 -20.48 9.77 -12.04
N ARG A 877 -21.61 10.33 -12.47
CA ARG A 877 -22.76 10.59 -11.60
C ARG A 877 -23.35 9.29 -11.03
N ALA A 878 -23.46 8.25 -11.84
CA ALA A 878 -23.96 6.95 -11.40
C ALA A 878 -23.05 6.27 -10.38
N TYR A 879 -21.72 6.42 -10.47
CA TYR A 879 -20.79 5.71 -9.60
C TYR A 879 -20.30 6.52 -8.41
N PHE A 880 -20.05 7.81 -8.61
CA PHE A 880 -19.49 8.70 -7.59
C PHE A 880 -20.48 9.77 -7.10
N GLY A 881 -21.61 9.93 -7.78
CA GLY A 881 -22.55 11.02 -7.47
C GLY A 881 -22.00 12.39 -7.84
N LEU A 882 -22.49 13.41 -7.13
CA LEU A 882 -22.04 14.80 -7.22
C LEU A 882 -21.00 15.17 -6.14
N ASP A 883 -20.67 14.23 -5.26
CA ASP A 883 -19.67 14.44 -4.21
C ASP A 883 -18.24 14.30 -4.78
N PRO A 884 -17.22 14.89 -4.10
CA PRO A 884 -15.83 14.72 -4.49
C PRO A 884 -15.41 13.24 -4.51
N ALA A 885 -14.81 12.83 -5.63
CA ALA A 885 -14.37 11.48 -5.91
C ALA A 885 -12.83 11.43 -6.03
N PRO A 886 -12.17 10.29 -5.69
CA PRO A 886 -10.72 10.17 -5.77
C PRO A 886 -10.20 10.40 -7.20
N ALA A 887 -9.22 11.29 -7.36
CA ALA A 887 -8.75 11.73 -8.67
C ALA A 887 -8.31 10.58 -9.59
N GLY A 888 -7.63 9.56 -9.03
CA GLY A 888 -7.18 8.41 -9.80
C GLY A 888 -8.32 7.59 -10.43
N ALA A 889 -9.47 7.50 -9.77
CA ALA A 889 -10.63 6.80 -10.31
C ALA A 889 -11.26 7.58 -11.46
N CYS A 890 -11.40 8.90 -11.30
CA CYS A 890 -11.92 9.81 -12.34
C CYS A 890 -11.03 9.81 -13.59
N ILE A 891 -9.70 9.85 -13.44
CA ILE A 891 -8.75 9.82 -14.56
C ILE A 891 -8.88 8.52 -15.35
N LEU A 892 -8.92 7.37 -14.67
CA LEU A 892 -9.12 6.07 -15.33
C LEU A 892 -10.44 6.03 -16.10
N TYR A 893 -11.48 6.62 -15.53
CA TYR A 893 -12.80 6.68 -16.15
C TYR A 893 -12.84 7.61 -17.37
N ALA A 894 -12.20 8.78 -17.28
CA ALA A 894 -12.06 9.72 -18.38
C ALA A 894 -11.33 9.05 -19.55
N ASN A 895 -10.18 8.42 -19.26
CA ASN A 895 -9.40 7.71 -20.25
C ASN A 895 -10.18 6.56 -20.90
N ALA A 896 -11.02 5.86 -20.12
CA ALA A 896 -11.88 4.81 -20.65
C ALA A 896 -12.88 5.38 -21.65
N CYS A 897 -13.52 6.51 -21.33
CA CYS A 897 -14.42 7.22 -22.26
C CYS A 897 -13.69 7.87 -23.45
N GLY A 898 -12.35 7.81 -23.52
CA GLY A 898 -11.56 8.43 -24.58
C GLY A 898 -11.33 9.93 -24.42
N LYS A 899 -11.36 10.44 -23.18
CA LYS A 899 -11.10 11.84 -22.81
C LYS A 899 -10.01 11.95 -21.75
N ASN A 900 -9.42 13.13 -21.61
CA ASN A 900 -8.48 13.44 -20.53
C ASN A 900 -9.16 14.32 -19.47
N GLU A 901 -8.80 14.19 -18.19
CA GLU A 901 -9.35 14.99 -17.09
C GLU A 901 -9.17 16.50 -17.30
N THR A 902 -8.06 16.92 -17.90
CA THR A 902 -7.78 18.31 -18.24
C THR A 902 -8.76 18.82 -19.29
N GLU A 903 -9.10 18.00 -20.28
CA GLU A 903 -10.10 18.33 -21.30
C GLU A 903 -11.50 18.46 -20.68
N LEU A 904 -11.90 17.52 -19.84
CA LEU A 904 -13.19 17.55 -19.15
C LEU A 904 -13.35 18.76 -18.21
N LYS A 905 -12.26 19.22 -17.59
CA LYS A 905 -12.22 20.39 -16.70
C LYS A 905 -12.18 21.71 -17.47
N MET A 906 -11.24 21.85 -18.40
CA MET A 906 -10.90 23.13 -19.04
C MET A 906 -11.71 23.39 -20.32
N VAL A 907 -12.05 22.34 -21.07
CA VAL A 907 -12.76 22.48 -22.36
C VAL A 907 -14.27 22.29 -22.18
N TRP A 908 -14.67 21.27 -21.43
CA TRP A 908 -16.10 20.91 -21.29
C TRP A 908 -16.75 21.39 -20.00
N HIS A 909 -15.96 21.85 -19.02
CA HIS A 909 -16.45 22.34 -17.73
C HIS A 909 -17.47 21.39 -17.07
N ILE A 910 -17.18 20.09 -17.07
CA ILE A 910 -18.05 19.08 -16.44
C ILE A 910 -17.55 18.65 -15.05
N ILE A 911 -16.27 18.87 -14.76
CA ILE A 911 -15.65 18.53 -13.48
C ILE A 911 -14.82 19.71 -12.94
N GLU A 912 -14.69 19.77 -11.62
CA GLU A 912 -13.77 20.65 -10.91
C GLU A 912 -12.83 19.87 -9.99
N GLN A 913 -11.75 20.49 -9.53
CA GLN A 913 -10.75 19.86 -8.67
C GLN A 913 -10.86 20.44 -7.24
N GLY A 914 -11.06 19.58 -6.22
CA GLY A 914 -11.24 19.99 -4.81
C GLY A 914 -12.65 19.73 -4.22
N GLY A 915 -12.85 20.00 -2.92
CA GLY A 915 -14.07 19.62 -2.20
C GLY A 915 -14.61 20.57 -1.11
N LYS A 916 -15.62 21.38 -1.48
CA LYS A 916 -16.94 21.52 -0.83
C LYS A 916 -17.84 22.37 -1.74
N SER A 917 -19.09 21.96 -1.94
CA SER A 917 -20.13 22.77 -2.62
C SER A 917 -20.30 24.12 -1.90
N LYS A 918 -20.18 25.25 -2.61
CA LYS A 918 -20.67 26.55 -2.12
C LYS A 918 -22.20 26.51 -2.10
N LYS A 919 -22.81 25.98 -1.04
CA LYS A 919 -24.25 26.13 -0.79
C LYS A 919 -24.54 27.56 -0.30
N GLY A 920 -24.87 28.46 -1.21
CA GLY A 920 -25.36 29.80 -0.86
C GLY A 920 -25.54 30.70 -2.08
N ARG A 921 -26.74 31.29 -2.21
CA ARG A 921 -27.11 32.32 -3.21
C ARG A 921 -26.07 33.47 -3.15
N PRO A 922 -25.52 33.99 -4.26
CA PRO A 922 -24.62 35.13 -4.18
C PRO A 922 -25.44 36.37 -3.80
N SER A 923 -25.24 36.86 -2.58
CA SER A 923 -25.56 38.25 -2.24
C SER A 923 -24.44 39.13 -2.79
N ALA A 924 -24.81 40.18 -3.52
CA ALA A 924 -23.91 41.03 -4.30
C ALA A 924 -23.05 42.01 -3.46
N THR A 925 -22.57 41.62 -2.27
CA THR A 925 -21.88 42.57 -1.36
C THR A 925 -20.60 42.07 -0.68
N ASP A 926 -20.06 40.90 -1.01
CA ASP A 926 -18.74 40.49 -0.47
C ASP A 926 -17.73 40.24 -1.59
N ALA A 927 -17.09 41.32 -2.02
CA ALA A 927 -15.85 41.28 -2.77
C ALA A 927 -14.68 41.40 -1.79
N ASN A 928 -14.20 40.26 -1.26
CA ASN A 928 -12.87 40.15 -0.67
C ASN A 928 -12.17 38.93 -1.33
N PRO A 929 -11.25 39.16 -2.27
CA PRO A 929 -10.59 38.08 -2.99
C PRO A 929 -9.26 37.73 -2.32
N GLU A 930 -9.23 37.16 -1.11
CA GLU A 930 -7.94 36.68 -0.56
C GLU A 930 -7.95 35.63 0.56
N ASP A 931 -9.06 34.92 0.82
CA ASP A 931 -9.08 33.88 1.86
C ASP A 931 -9.50 32.49 1.37
N GLU A 932 -8.76 31.48 1.86
CA GLU A 932 -8.92 30.02 1.74
C GLU A 932 -8.42 29.30 0.47
N GLU A 933 -7.15 29.48 0.13
CA GLU A 933 -6.40 28.41 -0.56
C GLU A 933 -5.89 27.36 0.44
N SER A 934 -6.79 26.47 0.86
CA SER A 934 -6.38 25.22 1.51
C SER A 934 -5.57 24.36 0.53
N GLU A 935 -4.37 23.94 0.93
CA GLU A 935 -3.41 23.07 0.20
C GLU A 935 -3.94 21.64 -0.09
N SER A 936 -5.24 21.44 -0.27
CA SER A 936 -5.86 20.13 -0.57
C SER A 936 -6.20 19.91 -2.05
N LYS A 937 -5.94 20.90 -2.92
CA LYS A 937 -6.42 20.95 -4.32
C LYS A 937 -5.92 19.84 -5.27
N GLY A 938 -5.20 18.82 -4.81
CA GLY A 938 -4.56 17.82 -5.70
C GLY A 938 -5.28 16.48 -5.89
N ASN A 939 -6.17 16.06 -4.97
CA ASN A 939 -6.44 14.61 -4.81
C ASN A 939 -7.86 14.14 -5.15
N GLU A 940 -8.79 15.06 -5.43
CA GLU A 940 -10.20 14.73 -5.69
C GLU A 940 -10.76 15.58 -6.85
N TYR A 941 -11.64 14.97 -7.64
CA TYR A 941 -12.46 15.66 -8.66
C TYR A 941 -13.93 15.58 -8.26
N ARG A 942 -14.68 16.64 -8.54
CA ARG A 942 -16.13 16.69 -8.32
C ARG A 942 -16.83 16.92 -9.65
N LEU A 943 -17.95 16.23 -9.87
CA LEU A 943 -18.84 16.52 -11.00
C LEU A 943 -19.63 17.79 -10.73
N LEU A 944 -19.66 18.69 -11.71
CA LEU A 944 -20.43 19.92 -11.61
C LEU A 944 -21.92 19.62 -11.84
N SER A 945 -22.77 20.10 -10.94
CA SER A 945 -24.22 20.02 -11.09
C SER A 945 -24.68 20.87 -12.28
N TRP A 946 -25.83 20.54 -12.85
CA TRP A 946 -26.36 21.29 -14.00
C TRP A 946 -26.45 22.80 -13.71
N ARG A 947 -26.87 23.23 -12.51
CA ARG A 947 -26.94 24.64 -12.10
C ARG A 947 -25.60 25.36 -12.09
N GLU A 948 -24.55 24.68 -11.65
CA GLU A 948 -23.18 25.23 -11.65
C GLU A 948 -22.66 25.41 -13.08
N ARG A 949 -23.15 24.59 -14.02
CA ARG A 949 -22.77 24.64 -15.44
C ARG A 949 -23.52 25.71 -16.24
N VAL A 950 -24.72 26.12 -15.78
CA VAL A 950 -25.55 27.16 -16.42
C VAL A 950 -24.88 28.54 -16.46
N GLY A 951 -23.89 28.80 -15.60
CA GLY A 951 -23.15 30.06 -15.58
C GLY A 951 -22.23 30.30 -16.80
N CYS A 952 -22.05 29.29 -17.67
CA CYS A 952 -21.33 29.43 -18.93
C CYS A 952 -22.30 29.85 -20.04
N ASP A 953 -22.11 31.05 -20.61
CA ASP A 953 -23.02 31.62 -21.61
C ASP A 953 -23.13 30.78 -22.90
N ASP A 954 -22.12 29.97 -23.18
CA ASP A 954 -21.93 29.13 -24.37
C ASP A 954 -22.36 27.65 -24.19
N LEU A 955 -23.02 27.31 -23.08
CA LEU A 955 -23.46 25.94 -22.80
C LEU A 955 -24.48 25.45 -23.86
N GLY A 956 -24.13 24.37 -24.57
CA GLY A 956 -24.93 23.79 -25.65
C GLY A 956 -24.60 24.33 -27.04
N GLU A 957 -23.66 25.27 -27.16
CA GLU A 957 -23.16 25.80 -28.43
C GLU A 957 -21.85 25.15 -28.86
N ALA A 958 -21.50 25.24 -30.15
CA ALA A 958 -20.27 24.64 -30.68
C ALA A 958 -19.03 25.43 -30.24
N ARG A 959 -18.06 24.76 -29.60
CA ARG A 959 -16.79 25.37 -29.16
C ARG A 959 -15.66 25.02 -30.12
N GLY A 960 -15.06 26.02 -30.78
CA GLY A 960 -13.86 25.82 -31.61
C GLY A 960 -14.01 24.79 -32.75
N GLY A 961 -15.22 24.63 -33.29
CA GLY A 961 -15.53 23.64 -34.34
C GLY A 961 -15.87 22.23 -33.83
N LEU A 962 -15.94 22.01 -32.51
CA LEU A 962 -16.37 20.75 -31.90
C LEU A 962 -17.89 20.74 -31.68
N THR A 963 -18.52 19.60 -31.97
CA THR A 963 -19.96 19.39 -31.72
C THR A 963 -20.25 19.39 -30.21
N PRO A 964 -21.26 20.15 -29.73
CA PRO A 964 -21.58 20.20 -28.32
C PRO A 964 -22.13 18.85 -27.82
N PRO A 965 -21.65 18.36 -26.65
CA PRO A 965 -22.14 17.15 -26.00
C PRO A 965 -23.65 17.15 -25.79
N LEU A 966 -24.25 15.97 -25.83
CA LEU A 966 -25.70 15.82 -25.63
C LEU A 966 -26.14 16.27 -24.23
N ILE A 967 -25.30 16.04 -23.21
CA ILE A 967 -25.57 16.50 -21.85
C ILE A 967 -25.59 18.04 -21.73
N ASP A 968 -24.75 18.75 -22.49
CA ASP A 968 -24.70 20.21 -22.50
C ASP A 968 -25.99 20.79 -23.09
N ARG A 969 -26.44 20.18 -24.20
CA ARG A 969 -27.73 20.52 -24.83
C ARG A 969 -28.89 20.30 -23.86
N LEU A 970 -28.92 19.17 -23.14
CA LEU A 970 -29.95 18.89 -22.15
C LEU A 970 -29.94 19.93 -21.01
N HIS A 971 -28.78 20.21 -20.40
CA HIS A 971 -28.68 21.19 -19.33
C HIS A 971 -29.07 22.61 -19.80
N ARG A 972 -28.79 22.96 -21.06
CA ARG A 972 -29.24 24.22 -21.67
C ARG A 972 -30.77 24.29 -21.78
N LEU A 973 -31.42 23.21 -22.23
CA LEU A 973 -32.89 23.13 -22.28
C LEU A 973 -33.50 23.21 -20.87
N MET A 974 -32.93 22.51 -19.88
CA MET A 974 -33.37 22.58 -18.49
C MET A 974 -33.27 23.99 -17.90
N CYS A 975 -32.18 24.71 -18.20
CA CYS A 975 -32.02 26.12 -17.81
C CYS A 975 -33.07 27.03 -18.44
N LEU A 976 -33.30 26.92 -19.75
CA LEU A 976 -34.29 27.75 -20.44
C LEU A 976 -35.71 27.45 -19.94
N PHE A 977 -35.98 26.19 -19.62
CA PHE A 977 -37.24 25.76 -19.02
C PHE A 977 -37.42 26.33 -17.60
N GLU A 978 -36.41 26.27 -16.73
CA GLU A 978 -36.46 26.88 -15.37
C GLU A 978 -36.68 28.41 -15.45
N LYS A 979 -36.22 29.07 -16.52
CA LYS A 979 -36.45 30.50 -16.81
C LYS A 979 -37.78 30.79 -17.52
N ASN A 980 -38.69 29.82 -17.65
CA ASN A 980 -39.97 29.92 -18.37
C ASN A 980 -39.87 30.34 -19.86
N ARG A 981 -38.73 30.10 -20.53
CA ARG A 981 -38.50 30.41 -21.95
C ARG A 981 -38.89 29.22 -22.85
N ILE A 982 -40.16 28.84 -22.82
CA ILE A 982 -40.66 27.60 -23.47
C ILE A 982 -40.52 27.64 -25.00
N THR A 983 -40.72 28.80 -25.63
CA THR A 983 -40.54 28.97 -27.09
C THR A 983 -39.13 28.62 -27.54
N ASP A 984 -38.14 29.02 -26.73
CA ASP A 984 -36.73 28.87 -27.08
C ASP A 984 -36.27 27.42 -26.83
N VAL A 985 -36.85 26.76 -25.84
CA VAL A 985 -36.68 25.31 -25.62
C VAL A 985 -37.15 24.53 -26.85
N GLN A 986 -38.34 24.83 -27.38
CA GLN A 986 -38.88 24.14 -28.56
C GLN A 986 -38.03 24.45 -29.81
N GLN A 987 -37.67 25.72 -30.02
CA GLN A 987 -36.85 26.13 -31.14
C GLN A 987 -35.49 25.43 -31.15
N LEU A 988 -34.79 25.35 -30.02
CA LEU A 988 -33.51 24.65 -29.92
C LEU A 988 -33.67 23.13 -30.05
N PHE A 989 -34.73 22.56 -29.47
CA PHE A 989 -35.02 21.13 -29.60
C PHE A 989 -35.19 20.72 -31.07
N ASP A 990 -35.92 21.52 -31.85
CA ASP A 990 -36.12 21.29 -33.28
C ASP A 990 -34.85 21.60 -34.10
N THR A 991 -34.16 22.71 -33.80
CA THR A 991 -32.92 23.11 -34.50
C THR A 991 -31.80 22.09 -34.34
N TRP A 992 -31.67 21.50 -33.15
CA TRP A 992 -30.69 20.44 -32.87
C TRP A 992 -31.17 19.04 -33.28
N ALA A 993 -32.37 18.93 -33.86
CA ALA A 993 -33.00 17.69 -34.29
C ALA A 993 -33.07 16.61 -33.19
N LEU A 994 -33.22 17.02 -31.93
CA LEU A 994 -33.16 16.12 -30.77
C LEU A 994 -34.32 15.10 -30.73
N ALA A 995 -35.42 15.36 -31.45
CA ALA A 995 -36.50 14.38 -31.64
C ALA A 995 -36.05 13.13 -32.41
N SER A 996 -35.09 13.29 -33.33
CA SER A 996 -34.53 12.19 -34.15
C SER A 996 -33.31 11.52 -33.50
N GLU A 997 -32.75 12.14 -32.46
CA GLU A 997 -31.62 11.64 -31.70
C GLU A 997 -32.06 10.51 -30.76
N LYS A 998 -31.72 9.28 -31.11
CA LYS A 998 -32.14 8.08 -30.37
C LYS A 998 -31.69 8.09 -28.90
N ALA A 999 -30.60 8.80 -28.59
CA ALA A 999 -30.00 8.85 -27.26
C ALA A 999 -30.65 9.87 -26.33
N PHE A 1000 -31.38 10.86 -26.87
CA PHE A 1000 -31.84 12.02 -26.08
C PHE A 1000 -32.92 11.65 -25.06
N ALA A 1001 -33.91 10.84 -25.45
CA ALA A 1001 -34.97 10.38 -24.56
C ALA A 1001 -34.44 9.49 -23.41
N PRO A 1002 -33.61 8.47 -23.68
CA PRO A 1002 -32.90 7.71 -22.64
C PRO A 1002 -32.04 8.57 -21.71
N LEU A 1003 -31.32 9.55 -22.26
CA LEU A 1003 -30.50 10.47 -21.48
C LEU A 1003 -31.34 11.26 -20.47
N LEU A 1004 -32.47 11.80 -20.91
CA LEU A 1004 -33.39 12.56 -20.07
C LEU A 1004 -33.95 11.70 -18.92
N GLN A 1005 -34.29 10.44 -19.22
CA GLN A 1005 -34.72 9.48 -18.20
C GLN A 1005 -33.59 9.13 -17.22
N ALA A 1006 -32.37 8.88 -17.71
CA ALA A 1006 -31.22 8.59 -16.86
C ALA A 1006 -30.92 9.73 -15.88
N VAL A 1007 -30.91 10.98 -16.36
CA VAL A 1007 -30.69 12.17 -15.52
C VAL A 1007 -31.78 12.31 -14.46
N ARG A 1008 -33.05 12.08 -14.82
CA ARG A 1008 -34.18 12.10 -13.86
C ARG A 1008 -33.99 11.09 -12.72
N GLU A 1009 -33.58 9.87 -13.04
CA GLU A 1009 -33.42 8.79 -12.05
C GLU A 1009 -32.15 8.95 -11.22
N LEU A 1010 -31.05 9.43 -11.81
CA LEU A 1010 -29.85 9.80 -11.07
C LEU A 1010 -30.13 10.96 -10.09
N ALA A 1011 -30.92 11.96 -10.49
CA ALA A 1011 -31.34 13.03 -9.60
C ALA A 1011 -32.17 12.52 -8.40
N LEU A 1012 -33.02 11.51 -8.60
CA LEU A 1012 -33.76 10.87 -7.51
C LEU A 1012 -32.80 10.20 -6.51
N ARG A 1013 -31.79 9.48 -7.00
CA ARG A 1013 -30.75 8.86 -6.16
C ARG A 1013 -29.93 9.89 -5.39
N ASP A 1014 -29.59 11.00 -6.03
CA ASP A 1014 -28.85 12.12 -5.42
C ASP A 1014 -29.70 12.95 -4.45
N LYS A 1015 -31.00 12.65 -4.33
CA LYS A 1015 -31.99 13.42 -3.56
C LYS A 1015 -32.13 14.88 -4.03
N ASP A 1016 -31.92 15.15 -5.32
CA ASP A 1016 -32.18 16.46 -5.95
C ASP A 1016 -33.59 16.49 -6.56
N ASP A 1017 -34.58 16.79 -5.71
CA ASP A 1017 -35.98 16.92 -6.14
C ASP A 1017 -36.21 18.02 -7.18
N THR A 1018 -35.34 19.04 -7.21
CA THR A 1018 -35.51 20.16 -8.13
C THR A 1018 -35.15 19.78 -9.55
N GLU A 1019 -34.00 19.12 -9.73
CA GLU A 1019 -33.57 18.62 -11.03
C GLU A 1019 -34.53 17.56 -11.57
N ARG A 1020 -34.98 16.64 -10.70
CA ARG A 1020 -35.96 15.60 -11.05
C ARG A 1020 -37.24 16.18 -11.64
N ARG A 1021 -37.84 17.16 -10.96
CA ARG A 1021 -39.08 17.82 -11.42
C ARG A 1021 -38.90 18.56 -12.75
N ILE A 1022 -37.75 19.23 -12.94
CA ILE A 1022 -37.46 19.94 -14.18
C ILE A 1022 -37.29 18.96 -15.33
N ALA A 1023 -36.54 17.86 -15.14
CA ALA A 1023 -36.38 16.83 -16.16
C ALA A 1023 -37.72 16.16 -16.53
N GLU A 1024 -38.59 15.90 -15.55
CA GLU A 1024 -39.93 15.33 -15.74
C GLU A 1024 -40.89 16.28 -16.47
N ALA A 1025 -40.88 17.56 -16.09
CA ALA A 1025 -41.67 18.60 -16.75
C ALA A 1025 -41.20 18.84 -18.19
N LEU A 1026 -39.89 18.86 -18.41
CA LEU A 1026 -39.29 18.98 -19.74
C LEU A 1026 -39.66 17.78 -20.64
N ALA A 1027 -39.62 16.55 -20.10
CA ALA A 1027 -40.03 15.35 -20.82
C ALA A 1027 -41.50 15.41 -21.27
N SER A 1028 -42.37 15.88 -20.37
CA SER A 1028 -43.80 16.05 -20.63
C SER A 1028 -44.07 17.12 -21.69
N GLN A 1029 -43.35 18.24 -21.61
CA GLN A 1029 -43.47 19.35 -22.55
C GLN A 1029 -43.02 18.97 -23.97
N LEU A 1030 -41.92 18.22 -24.09
CA LEU A 1030 -41.33 17.82 -25.37
C LEU A 1030 -42.07 16.67 -26.07
N LYS A 1031 -43.15 16.13 -25.47
CA LYS A 1031 -43.92 14.97 -25.97
C LYS A 1031 -43.02 13.84 -26.47
N VAL A 1032 -42.06 13.43 -25.65
CA VAL A 1032 -41.31 12.20 -25.87
C VAL A 1032 -42.25 11.03 -25.56
N THR A 1033 -43.02 10.58 -26.54
CA THR A 1033 -43.85 9.37 -26.42
C THR A 1033 -43.87 8.66 -27.76
N LYS A 1034 -43.44 7.37 -27.77
CA LYS A 1034 -43.60 6.44 -28.89
C LYS A 1034 -45.02 6.56 -29.46
N ARG A 1035 -45.15 7.10 -30.66
CA ARG A 1035 -46.32 6.95 -31.51
C ARG A 1035 -45.85 6.36 -32.84
N THR A 1036 -45.86 5.04 -32.94
CA THR A 1036 -45.94 4.37 -34.24
C THR A 1036 -47.38 3.89 -34.40
N VAL A 1037 -48.01 4.35 -35.47
CA VAL A 1037 -49.35 4.00 -35.93
C VAL A 1037 -49.47 2.50 -36.12
N LEU A 1038 -50.54 1.87 -35.61
CA LEU A 1038 -51.22 0.73 -36.22
C LEU A 1038 -52.63 0.62 -35.65
N GLU A 1039 -53.60 0.47 -36.55
CA GLU A 1039 -55.03 0.34 -36.29
C GLU A 1039 -55.37 -0.89 -35.44
N ASN A 1040 -56.45 -0.75 -34.67
CA ASN A 1040 -57.28 -1.77 -34.03
C ASN A 1040 -56.76 -2.48 -32.76
N GLN A 1041 -57.48 -2.16 -31.66
CA GLN A 1041 -57.74 -2.95 -30.47
C GLN A 1041 -56.55 -3.48 -29.67
N THR A 1042 -56.16 -2.79 -28.59
CA THR A 1042 -56.09 -3.41 -27.23
C THR A 1042 -55.86 -2.39 -26.10
N VAL A 1043 -56.28 -2.82 -24.91
CA VAL A 1043 -56.57 -2.13 -23.64
C VAL A 1043 -55.41 -1.31 -23.05
N THR A 1044 -55.74 -0.11 -22.56
CA THR A 1044 -54.90 0.78 -21.75
C THR A 1044 -54.79 0.30 -20.30
N HIS A 1045 -53.57 0.18 -19.76
CA HIS A 1045 -53.29 0.29 -18.32
C HIS A 1045 -52.54 1.61 -18.06
N ASP A 1046 -53.03 2.38 -17.09
CA ASP A 1046 -52.60 3.73 -16.74
C ASP A 1046 -51.47 3.70 -15.69
N ILE A 1047 -50.60 4.71 -15.72
CA ILE A 1047 -49.27 4.77 -15.06
C ILE A 1047 -49.34 5.15 -13.56
N ASN A 1048 -50.49 5.01 -12.89
CA ASN A 1048 -50.65 5.46 -11.50
C ASN A 1048 -50.84 4.36 -10.43
N ASP A 1049 -50.80 3.08 -10.77
CA ASP A 1049 -50.91 2.01 -9.75
C ASP A 1049 -49.54 1.45 -9.34
N TYR A 1050 -48.80 2.23 -8.54
CA TYR A 1050 -47.71 1.72 -7.68
C TYR A 1050 -47.64 2.49 -6.35
N LYS A 1051 -48.82 2.68 -5.73
CA LYS A 1051 -48.93 3.13 -4.33
C LYS A 1051 -50.07 2.41 -3.62
N GLN A 1052 -49.88 1.13 -3.32
CA GLN A 1052 -50.48 0.45 -2.16
C GLN A 1052 -50.00 -1.01 -2.11
N GLU A 1053 -48.78 -1.23 -1.64
CA GLU A 1053 -48.34 -2.55 -1.16
C GLU A 1053 -47.10 -2.37 -0.24
N SER A 1054 -47.30 -1.69 0.90
CA SER A 1054 -46.31 -1.69 2.00
C SER A 1054 -46.95 -1.46 3.37
N SER A 1055 -48.16 -1.98 3.57
CA SER A 1055 -48.83 -1.95 4.86
C SER A 1055 -49.91 -3.03 4.87
N LEU A 1056 -49.55 -4.25 5.24
CA LEU A 1056 -50.39 -5.33 5.78
C LEU A 1056 -49.57 -6.62 5.81
N GLN A 1057 -48.78 -6.81 6.86
CA GLN A 1057 -48.40 -8.14 7.39
C GLN A 1057 -47.66 -7.95 8.72
N GLY A 1058 -48.46 -7.72 9.76
CA GLY A 1058 -48.06 -7.72 11.15
C GLY A 1058 -49.34 -7.78 11.98
N GLU A 1059 -49.51 -8.90 12.69
CA GLU A 1059 -50.63 -9.22 13.60
C GLU A 1059 -51.95 -9.51 12.82
N GLU A 1060 -52.66 -10.63 12.96
CA GLU A 1060 -52.90 -11.55 14.07
C GLU A 1060 -53.19 -12.94 13.50
N ASP A 1061 -52.73 -14.01 14.15
CA ASP A 1061 -53.64 -15.12 14.46
C ASP A 1061 -53.07 -15.96 15.61
N LYS A 1062 -53.60 -15.65 16.81
CA LYS A 1062 -53.77 -16.61 17.89
C LYS A 1062 -55.11 -17.31 17.67
N LYS A 1063 -55.08 -18.57 17.28
CA LYS A 1063 -55.97 -19.62 17.80
C LYS A 1063 -55.47 -21.01 17.44
#